data_AF-A0A5N5Z9G2-F1
#
_entry.id   AF-A0A5N5Z9G2-F1
#
_cell.length_a   1.000
_cell.length_b   1.000
_cell.length_c   1.000
_cell.angle_alpha   90.00
_cell.angle_beta   90.00
_cell.angle_gamma   90.00
#
_symmetry.space_group_name_H-M   'P 1'
#
loop_
_entity.id
_entity.type
_entity.pdbx_description
1 polymer ?
#
loop_
_entity_poly.entity_id
_entity_poly.type
_entity_poly.pdbx_seq_one_letter_code
_entity_poly.pdbx_strand_id
1 'polypeptide(L)'
;MKIRLLFLTVLLFTTFFCYAQPANNDCANAEIINVTTATTTLVTFNNGTATESLQSSCENASNTYLDVWYEFTMPVNGNIQITGVNFADGFALYNTCGGAEITCFYDDGFIYNLSIGTYKLRASSLDTQAGSDSFSIQAFETPTNDECATPIVITDDITTQRSFSYDNRGATESLDASCDTASSTYLDIWYEFTMPVNGNFRITGVNIFDRFTLYDSCGGTEIICDADDSFAYNLSMGTYLLRVSKQSIYASADNFNIQAFATVANDECATAEVITDDISSERIIAYDNRGATESLDASCDTATNTHLDVWYEFTMPVNGNLRISGVNIFDRFTLYDSCGGTEISCFSGEGYVYNLITGTYTLRANKQSIYASADSFRIQAFATVANDECATAEVITEDITTQRTINFDNRNATESLDASCDTAGNDYLDVWYEFTMPVNGNLQITGTGSLDRFTLYDSCGGSEIHCDAANFFAYNLSTGTYYLRAYSQSIYASADSFNIQAFATAANDECATAELITDDISTQRIISYDNRAATESLDASCDSASNTYLDVWYEFTMPFQGNVQITGVGSLDRFTFYDACNGNEISCFSNDGFAFGLSTGNYFLRVSSQSIYASADSFRIQAYEALPNDGCANAEMISVAGVGECSSQNITVDTRRASETFAPNIGDCFSTSQVWLDAWYVFEAPITGNINLTSTNSNNTFAVYTACDGAEVACFANDGVIPVTFGNTYYIQAARSTNFANELTFCLEGAPDVAQGMVGICENIPSVEISNTQANTNEWVPILDAAGDIVAAINANGNDLGTVTTTLFIENADTRDFSGQPYLRREVSISASNAPSSSVSVRLYLLGDEVDDLMLADSNLTAISDLELMRVNGSTCTTGYTSGGDFITTSSSSYLDDYYIQFSTNSFSVFYPTSTNLDTTLSVPSVATTELGITIAPTVTDGIIEIRTENTLTDVTVNVFDITGRNIYQAAFETLHQNPQSIDLKGYQSGIYFMKISHQQKQITKRIILK
;
A
#
# COMPACT_ATOMS: atom_id res chain seq x y z
N MET A 1 -99.69 66.78 -10.06
CA MET A 1 -99.88 66.05 -8.80
C MET A 1 -98.56 65.35 -8.49
N LYS A 2 -97.49 66.03 -8.06
CA LYS A 2 -97.11 66.58 -6.73
C LYS A 2 -97.05 65.53 -5.63
N ILE A 3 -95.85 65.04 -5.32
CA ILE A 3 -95.42 64.67 -3.96
C ILE A 3 -94.01 65.24 -3.75
N ARG A 4 -93.84 65.96 -2.63
CA ARG A 4 -92.66 66.71 -2.18
C ARG A 4 -92.09 66.05 -0.92
N LEU A 5 -90.76 66.13 -0.80
CA LEU A 5 -89.90 66.35 0.39
C LEU A 5 -90.20 65.58 1.70
N LEU A 6 -89.16 64.97 2.31
CA LEU A 6 -88.21 65.68 3.19
C LEU A 6 -86.95 64.82 3.52
N PHE A 7 -85.84 65.55 3.67
CA PHE A 7 -84.45 65.30 4.09
C PHE A 7 -84.09 64.16 5.07
N LEU A 8 -82.95 63.50 4.80
CA LEU A 8 -81.93 63.12 5.79
C LEU A 8 -80.53 63.05 5.11
N THR A 9 -79.55 63.73 5.69
CA THR A 9 -78.19 63.99 5.17
C THR A 9 -77.18 62.97 5.70
N VAL A 10 -76.37 62.35 4.84
CA VAL A 10 -75.18 61.54 5.19
C VAL A 10 -73.96 62.19 4.51
N LEU A 11 -72.98 62.60 5.31
CA LEU A 11 -71.73 63.24 4.90
C LEU A 11 -70.63 62.17 4.87
N LEU A 12 -70.18 61.76 3.68
CA LEU A 12 -69.01 60.90 3.47
C LEU A 12 -67.81 61.82 3.16
N PHE A 13 -66.80 61.84 4.03
CA PHE A 13 -65.55 62.58 3.82
C PHE A 13 -64.68 61.83 2.79
N THR A 14 -64.57 62.36 1.57
CA THR A 14 -63.46 62.06 0.64
C THR A 14 -62.31 63.01 0.95
N THR A 15 -61.25 62.51 1.58
CA THR A 15 -59.97 63.21 1.66
C THR A 15 -59.38 63.31 0.26
N PHE A 16 -59.46 64.50 -0.36
CA PHE A 16 -58.60 64.84 -1.49
C PHE A 16 -57.17 64.93 -0.96
N PHE A 17 -56.33 63.94 -1.28
CA PHE A 17 -54.88 64.10 -1.21
C PHE A 17 -54.48 65.08 -2.33
N CYS A 18 -54.29 66.36 -2.01
CA CYS A 18 -53.45 67.22 -2.85
C CYS A 18 -52.01 66.76 -2.62
N TYR A 19 -51.42 66.03 -3.58
CA TYR A 19 -49.98 65.83 -3.59
C TYR A 19 -49.31 67.19 -3.85
N ALA A 20 -48.43 67.61 -2.94
CA ALA A 20 -47.66 68.84 -3.12
C ALA A 20 -46.62 68.62 -4.23
N GLN A 21 -46.46 69.61 -5.10
CA GLN A 21 -45.39 69.62 -6.10
C GLN A 21 -44.02 69.60 -5.38
N PRO A 22 -42.98 68.99 -5.99
CA PRO A 22 -41.64 69.01 -5.42
C PRO A 22 -41.12 70.44 -5.23
N ALA A 23 -40.23 70.65 -4.24
CA ALA A 23 -39.77 72.00 -3.89
C ALA A 23 -38.99 72.68 -5.04
N ASN A 24 -38.33 71.89 -5.88
CA ASN A 24 -37.54 72.30 -7.02
C ASN A 24 -38.28 72.13 -8.36
N ASN A 25 -39.62 72.20 -8.35
CA ASN A 25 -40.48 72.08 -9.53
C ASN A 25 -40.25 73.19 -10.58
N ASP A 26 -39.81 74.37 -10.16
CA ASP A 26 -39.53 75.50 -11.05
C ASP A 26 -38.06 75.92 -10.94
N CYS A 27 -37.45 76.38 -12.04
CA CYS A 27 -36.05 76.81 -12.06
C CYS A 27 -35.70 77.84 -10.98
N ALA A 28 -36.64 78.74 -10.64
CA ALA A 28 -36.43 79.77 -9.62
C ALA A 28 -36.12 79.18 -8.23
N ASN A 29 -36.57 77.94 -7.96
CA ASN A 29 -36.38 77.22 -6.70
C ASN A 29 -35.47 75.99 -6.87
N ALA A 30 -34.59 75.99 -7.87
CA ALA A 30 -33.69 74.87 -8.16
C ALA A 30 -32.90 74.44 -6.91
N GLU A 31 -32.84 73.13 -6.68
CA GLU A 31 -32.10 72.55 -5.55
C GLU A 31 -30.59 72.64 -5.80
N ILE A 32 -29.82 73.07 -4.80
CA ILE A 32 -28.36 73.19 -4.96
C ILE A 32 -27.73 71.81 -4.81
N ILE A 33 -27.01 71.35 -5.85
CA ILE A 33 -26.19 70.13 -5.82
C ILE A 33 -24.70 70.48 -5.88
N ASN A 34 -23.88 69.64 -5.25
CA ASN A 34 -22.43 69.82 -5.22
C ASN A 34 -21.76 69.03 -6.36
N VAL A 35 -21.15 69.71 -7.32
CA VAL A 35 -20.36 69.08 -8.38
C VAL A 35 -18.88 69.23 -8.04
N THR A 36 -18.14 68.12 -8.04
CA THR A 36 -16.71 68.10 -7.68
C THR A 36 -15.88 67.46 -8.80
N THR A 37 -14.56 67.69 -8.77
CA THR A 37 -13.62 67.02 -9.67
C THR A 37 -13.10 65.69 -9.14
N ALA A 38 -13.09 65.51 -7.81
CA ALA A 38 -12.48 64.34 -7.18
C ALA A 38 -13.38 63.11 -7.13
N THR A 39 -14.69 63.31 -6.96
CA THR A 39 -15.65 62.22 -6.79
C THR A 39 -16.96 62.52 -7.49
N THR A 40 -17.58 61.48 -8.02
CA THR A 40 -18.92 61.53 -8.58
C THR A 40 -19.97 61.82 -7.50
N THR A 41 -20.90 62.72 -7.77
CA THR A 41 -22.02 63.05 -6.88
C THR A 41 -23.28 62.34 -7.36
N LEU A 42 -23.86 61.47 -6.53
CA LEU A 42 -25.17 60.86 -6.80
C LEU A 42 -26.29 61.83 -6.37
N VAL A 43 -27.18 62.14 -7.31
CA VAL A 43 -28.37 62.97 -7.10
C VAL A 43 -29.60 62.09 -7.31
N THR A 44 -30.46 62.01 -6.29
CA THR A 44 -31.74 61.30 -6.38
C THR A 44 -32.88 62.30 -6.47
N PHE A 45 -33.85 62.05 -7.33
CA PHE A 45 -34.96 62.96 -7.55
C PHE A 45 -36.29 62.24 -7.70
N ASN A 46 -37.40 62.96 -7.53
CA ASN A 46 -38.73 62.45 -7.86
C ASN A 46 -39.57 63.54 -8.52
N ASN A 47 -39.84 63.35 -9.81
CA ASN A 47 -40.64 64.27 -10.64
C ASN A 47 -42.06 63.76 -10.92
N GLY A 48 -42.48 62.63 -10.32
CA GLY A 48 -43.80 62.02 -10.58
C GLY A 48 -44.99 62.90 -10.17
N THR A 49 -44.77 63.90 -9.32
CA THR A 49 -45.77 64.92 -8.96
C THR A 49 -45.34 66.32 -9.38
N ALA A 50 -44.36 66.48 -10.27
CA ALA A 50 -43.94 67.76 -10.83
C ALA A 50 -44.89 68.23 -11.95
N THR A 51 -44.68 69.43 -12.47
CA THR A 51 -45.34 69.99 -13.66
C THR A 51 -44.31 70.38 -14.69
N GLU A 52 -44.61 70.17 -15.97
CA GLU A 52 -43.79 70.67 -17.07
C GLU A 52 -43.60 72.19 -17.01
N SER A 53 -42.37 72.63 -16.75
CA SER A 53 -42.02 74.05 -16.60
C SER A 53 -41.50 74.69 -17.89
N LEU A 54 -40.79 73.93 -18.72
CA LEU A 54 -40.17 74.36 -19.98
C LEU A 54 -40.08 73.16 -20.93
N GLN A 55 -40.07 73.40 -22.24
CA GLN A 55 -39.76 72.36 -23.22
C GLN A 55 -38.35 72.57 -23.80
N SER A 56 -37.51 71.53 -23.74
CA SER A 56 -36.10 71.52 -24.19
C SER A 56 -35.95 71.05 -25.65
N SER A 57 -34.80 71.33 -26.28
CA SER A 57 -34.62 71.07 -27.73
C SER A 57 -34.66 69.59 -28.14
N CYS A 58 -34.31 68.68 -27.22
CA CYS A 58 -34.36 67.24 -27.46
C CYS A 58 -35.74 66.61 -27.16
N GLU A 59 -36.73 67.40 -26.72
CA GLU A 59 -38.07 66.92 -26.34
C GLU A 59 -39.11 67.08 -27.46
N ASN A 60 -39.99 66.08 -27.60
CA ASN A 60 -41.10 66.14 -28.56
C ASN A 60 -42.29 66.95 -28.03
N ALA A 61 -42.69 68.01 -28.75
CA ALA A 61 -43.78 68.92 -28.35
C ALA A 61 -45.17 68.29 -28.21
N SER A 62 -45.36 67.03 -28.67
CA SER A 62 -46.63 66.30 -28.52
C SER A 62 -46.76 65.58 -27.19
N ASN A 63 -45.70 65.55 -26.40
CA ASN A 63 -45.60 64.87 -25.10
C ASN A 63 -45.49 65.90 -23.98
N THR A 64 -45.79 65.49 -22.74
CA THR A 64 -45.59 66.30 -21.54
C THR A 64 -44.42 65.73 -20.74
N TYR A 65 -43.45 66.58 -20.40
CA TYR A 65 -42.26 66.20 -19.63
C TYR A 65 -42.28 66.84 -18.24
N LEU A 66 -42.45 66.03 -17.20
CA LEU A 66 -42.43 66.51 -15.82
C LEU A 66 -40.98 66.71 -15.39
N ASP A 67 -40.65 67.87 -14.82
CA ASP A 67 -39.26 68.25 -14.57
C ASP A 67 -39.00 68.83 -13.19
N VAL A 68 -37.76 68.65 -12.75
CA VAL A 68 -37.20 69.21 -11.54
C VAL A 68 -35.89 69.90 -11.86
N TRP A 69 -35.56 70.93 -11.07
CA TRP A 69 -34.43 71.81 -11.34
C TRP A 69 -33.35 71.72 -10.26
N TYR A 70 -32.10 71.77 -10.73
CA TYR A 70 -30.90 71.80 -9.92
C TYR A 70 -30.03 73.01 -10.26
N GLU A 71 -29.33 73.54 -9.27
CA GLU A 71 -28.28 74.55 -9.43
C GLU A 71 -26.95 73.96 -8.97
N PHE A 72 -25.90 74.13 -9.76
CA PHE A 72 -24.54 73.80 -9.33
C PHE A 72 -23.57 74.88 -9.77
N THR A 73 -22.43 74.93 -9.08
CA THR A 73 -21.29 75.77 -9.50
C THR A 73 -20.22 74.88 -10.10
N MET A 74 -19.86 75.14 -11.35
CA MET A 74 -18.79 74.45 -12.05
C MET A 74 -17.44 74.80 -11.38
N PRO A 75 -16.69 73.82 -10.82
CA PRO A 75 -15.51 74.10 -10.01
C PRO A 75 -14.25 74.41 -10.82
N VAL A 76 -14.20 74.01 -12.09
CA VAL A 76 -13.06 74.15 -13.02
C VAL A 76 -13.56 74.48 -14.42
N ASN A 77 -12.71 74.99 -15.31
CA ASN A 77 -13.07 75.03 -16.73
C ASN A 77 -12.93 73.61 -17.29
N GLY A 78 -13.95 73.11 -17.99
CA GLY A 78 -13.90 71.81 -18.65
C GLY A 78 -15.27 71.16 -18.81
N ASN A 79 -15.31 69.84 -18.67
CA ASN A 79 -16.47 69.04 -19.00
C ASN A 79 -17.24 68.60 -17.76
N ILE A 80 -18.53 68.32 -17.94
CA ILE A 80 -19.34 67.58 -16.97
C ILE A 80 -19.72 66.26 -17.58
N GLN A 81 -19.56 65.18 -16.81
CA GLN A 81 -20.11 63.88 -17.12
C GLN A 81 -21.36 63.64 -16.28
N ILE A 82 -22.44 63.22 -16.92
CA ILE A 82 -23.66 62.72 -16.27
C ILE A 82 -23.80 61.23 -16.63
N THR A 83 -23.91 60.37 -15.62
CA THR A 83 -23.98 58.92 -15.78
C THR A 83 -25.04 58.28 -14.88
N GLY A 84 -25.38 57.02 -15.15
CA GLY A 84 -26.39 56.28 -14.38
C GLY A 84 -27.79 56.83 -14.60
N VAL A 85 -28.04 57.37 -15.79
CA VAL A 85 -29.31 57.96 -16.23
C VAL A 85 -30.25 56.86 -16.73
N ASN A 86 -31.53 56.96 -16.38
CA ASN A 86 -32.57 56.15 -16.99
C ASN A 86 -32.88 56.65 -18.41
N PHE A 87 -33.08 55.74 -19.36
CA PHE A 87 -33.37 56.07 -20.77
C PHE A 87 -34.60 56.98 -20.96
N ALA A 88 -35.50 57.05 -19.97
CA ALA A 88 -36.67 57.89 -19.98
C ALA A 88 -36.42 59.33 -19.47
N ASP A 89 -35.23 59.60 -18.94
CA ASP A 89 -34.84 60.87 -18.33
C ASP A 89 -33.97 61.69 -19.29
N GLY A 90 -34.41 62.93 -19.53
CA GLY A 90 -33.69 63.95 -20.28
C GLY A 90 -33.02 64.96 -19.36
N PHE A 91 -31.85 65.43 -19.76
CA PHE A 91 -31.10 66.47 -19.08
C PHE A 91 -30.91 67.66 -19.99
N ALA A 92 -31.29 68.84 -19.52
CA ALA A 92 -31.04 70.10 -20.21
C ALA A 92 -30.31 71.10 -19.30
N LEU A 93 -29.25 71.72 -19.82
CA LEU A 93 -28.44 72.68 -19.07
C LEU A 93 -28.66 74.11 -19.56
N TYR A 94 -28.76 75.06 -18.63
CA TYR A 94 -28.94 76.47 -18.90
C TYR A 94 -27.94 77.32 -18.09
N ASN A 95 -27.58 78.49 -18.61
CA ASN A 95 -26.73 79.43 -17.88
C ASN A 95 -27.45 80.08 -16.68
N THR A 96 -28.75 80.31 -16.81
CA THR A 96 -29.62 80.99 -15.85
C THR A 96 -31.06 80.58 -16.11
N CYS A 97 -31.98 80.81 -15.16
CA CYS A 97 -33.39 80.51 -15.36
C CYS A 97 -34.00 81.35 -16.48
N GLY A 98 -34.60 80.69 -17.48
CA GLY A 98 -35.13 81.34 -18.68
C GLY A 98 -34.06 81.83 -19.67
N GLY A 99 -32.79 81.47 -19.45
CA GLY A 99 -31.69 81.71 -20.38
C GLY A 99 -31.69 80.74 -21.58
N ALA A 100 -30.68 80.85 -22.44
CA ALA A 100 -30.51 79.94 -23.56
C ALA A 100 -30.08 78.54 -23.06
N GLU A 101 -30.65 77.51 -23.68
CA GLU A 101 -30.22 76.12 -23.49
C GLU A 101 -28.80 75.93 -24.05
N ILE A 102 -27.94 75.30 -23.26
CA ILE A 102 -26.57 74.95 -23.61
C ILE A 102 -26.56 73.60 -24.33
N THR A 103 -27.25 72.62 -23.75
CA THR A 103 -27.40 71.28 -24.31
C THR A 103 -28.67 70.62 -23.78
N CYS A 104 -29.16 69.63 -24.52
CA CYS A 104 -30.24 68.72 -24.13
C CYS A 104 -29.90 67.33 -24.68
N PHE A 105 -29.92 66.32 -23.81
CA PHE A 105 -29.69 64.93 -24.19
C PHE A 105 -30.50 63.98 -23.30
N TYR A 106 -30.60 62.74 -23.78
CA TYR A 106 -31.07 61.59 -23.00
C TYR A 106 -29.89 60.65 -22.77
N ASP A 107 -30.03 59.75 -21.80
CA ASP A 107 -29.00 58.79 -21.40
C ASP A 107 -27.74 59.44 -20.78
N ASP A 108 -26.73 58.63 -20.52
CA ASP A 108 -25.41 59.05 -20.05
C ASP A 108 -24.73 59.94 -21.11
N GLY A 109 -24.07 61.01 -20.68
CA GLY A 109 -23.50 61.97 -21.61
C GLY A 109 -22.55 62.98 -21.00
N PHE A 110 -21.93 63.76 -21.88
CA PHE A 110 -21.03 64.84 -21.54
C PHE A 110 -21.59 66.20 -21.93
N ILE A 111 -21.27 67.20 -21.12
CA ILE A 111 -21.45 68.61 -21.44
C ILE A 111 -20.08 69.24 -21.52
N TYR A 112 -19.71 69.72 -22.70
CA TYR A 112 -18.36 70.17 -23.00
C TYR A 112 -18.16 71.67 -22.76
N ASN A 113 -16.90 72.08 -22.54
CA ASN A 113 -16.46 73.47 -22.59
C ASN A 113 -17.19 74.44 -21.63
N LEU A 114 -17.53 73.96 -20.43
CA LEU A 114 -18.11 74.81 -19.40
C LEU A 114 -17.02 75.63 -18.70
N SER A 115 -17.30 76.91 -18.46
CA SER A 115 -16.43 77.79 -17.70
C SER A 115 -16.80 77.76 -16.22
N ILE A 116 -15.89 78.15 -15.33
CA ILE A 116 -16.21 78.35 -13.91
C ILE A 116 -17.38 79.33 -13.78
N GLY A 117 -18.47 78.89 -13.16
CA GLY A 117 -19.72 79.65 -13.09
C GLY A 117 -20.85 78.82 -12.51
N THR A 118 -22.01 79.46 -12.30
CA THR A 118 -23.22 78.81 -11.79
C THR A 118 -24.14 78.45 -12.95
N TYR A 119 -24.67 77.23 -12.96
CA TYR A 119 -25.53 76.70 -14.01
C TYR A 119 -26.82 76.11 -13.44
N LYS A 120 -27.83 75.99 -14.30
CA LYS A 120 -29.14 75.39 -14.01
C LYS A 120 -29.29 74.11 -14.81
N LEU A 121 -29.41 72.98 -14.12
CA LEU A 121 -29.65 71.66 -14.71
C LEU A 121 -31.11 71.29 -14.52
N ARG A 122 -31.81 71.01 -15.62
CA ARG A 122 -33.17 70.49 -15.64
C ARG A 122 -33.09 68.99 -15.86
N ALA A 123 -33.69 68.21 -14.98
CA ALA A 123 -33.93 66.78 -15.17
C ALA A 123 -35.42 66.57 -15.44
N SER A 124 -35.75 66.04 -16.60
CA SER A 124 -37.12 65.87 -17.08
C SER A 124 -37.41 64.43 -17.47
N SER A 125 -38.64 63.95 -17.28
CA SER A 125 -39.05 62.63 -17.74
C SER A 125 -40.43 62.73 -18.38
N LEU A 126 -40.71 61.85 -19.34
CA LEU A 126 -42.06 61.74 -19.91
C LEU A 126 -43.08 61.45 -18.79
N ASP A 127 -44.26 62.08 -18.83
CA ASP A 127 -45.29 61.96 -17.78
C ASP A 127 -45.63 60.50 -17.37
N THR A 128 -45.61 59.57 -18.33
CA THR A 128 -45.84 58.13 -18.08
C THR A 128 -44.69 57.40 -17.39
N GLN A 129 -43.49 58.00 -17.38
CA GLN A 129 -42.26 57.45 -16.79
C GLN A 129 -41.76 58.25 -15.58
N ALA A 130 -42.33 59.45 -15.33
CA ALA A 130 -41.98 60.29 -14.20
C ALA A 130 -42.22 59.57 -12.86
N GLY A 131 -41.27 59.71 -11.94
CA GLY A 131 -41.20 58.89 -10.73
C GLY A 131 -39.93 59.17 -9.94
N SER A 132 -39.55 58.24 -9.06
CA SER A 132 -38.26 58.33 -8.35
C SER A 132 -37.14 57.77 -9.22
N ASP A 133 -36.11 58.57 -9.46
CA ASP A 133 -34.93 58.19 -10.23
C ASP A 133 -33.65 58.83 -9.66
N SER A 134 -32.50 58.59 -10.29
CA SER A 134 -31.21 59.14 -9.88
C SER A 134 -30.26 59.32 -11.06
N PHE A 135 -29.31 60.24 -10.92
CA PHE A 135 -28.18 60.37 -11.83
C PHE A 135 -26.92 60.71 -11.05
N SER A 136 -25.77 60.44 -11.66
CA SER A 136 -24.45 60.73 -11.14
C SER A 136 -23.83 61.87 -11.94
N ILE A 137 -23.20 62.84 -11.28
CA ILE A 137 -22.58 64.01 -11.93
C ILE A 137 -21.16 64.26 -11.41
N GLN A 138 -20.22 64.53 -12.32
CA GLN A 138 -18.83 64.88 -12.00
C GLN A 138 -18.28 65.92 -12.99
N ALA A 139 -17.41 66.81 -12.52
CA ALA A 139 -16.69 67.76 -13.38
C ALA A 139 -15.27 67.26 -13.66
N PHE A 140 -14.76 67.52 -14.86
CA PHE A 140 -13.39 67.23 -15.26
C PHE A 140 -12.75 68.50 -15.83
N GLU A 141 -11.53 68.80 -15.39
CA GLU A 141 -10.78 69.97 -15.86
C GLU A 141 -10.27 69.73 -17.29
N THR A 142 -10.34 70.75 -18.15
CA THR A 142 -9.75 70.68 -19.49
C THR A 142 -8.25 70.42 -19.39
N PRO A 143 -7.74 69.32 -19.95
CA PRO A 143 -6.32 69.03 -19.92
C PRO A 143 -5.53 70.07 -20.72
N THR A 144 -4.29 70.33 -20.34
CA THR A 144 -3.44 71.30 -21.06
C THR A 144 -3.08 70.85 -22.48
N ASN A 145 -3.18 69.54 -22.74
CA ASN A 145 -2.91 68.90 -24.02
C ASN A 145 -4.16 68.43 -24.75
N ASP A 146 -5.25 69.17 -24.60
CA ASP A 146 -6.51 68.92 -25.32
C ASP A 146 -6.39 69.15 -26.84
N GLU A 147 -5.39 69.93 -27.27
CA GLU A 147 -5.22 70.34 -28.66
C GLU A 147 -3.84 69.89 -29.17
N CYS A 148 -3.74 69.51 -30.45
CA CYS A 148 -2.45 69.13 -31.05
C CYS A 148 -1.42 70.27 -31.07
N ALA A 149 -1.87 71.52 -30.89
CA ALA A 149 -1.00 72.69 -30.79
C ALA A 149 -0.35 72.86 -29.40
N THR A 150 -0.84 72.16 -28.38
CA THR A 150 -0.33 72.22 -27.00
C THR A 150 -0.03 70.84 -26.40
N PRO A 151 0.72 69.96 -27.10
CA PRO A 151 0.98 68.62 -26.62
C PRO A 151 1.84 68.62 -25.34
N ILE A 152 1.70 67.58 -24.51
CA ILE A 152 2.67 67.31 -23.45
C ILE A 152 3.93 66.72 -24.09
N VAL A 153 5.08 67.36 -23.90
CA VAL A 153 6.37 66.85 -24.39
C VAL A 153 6.88 65.73 -23.49
N ILE A 154 7.00 64.53 -24.05
CA ILE A 154 7.66 63.38 -23.43
C ILE A 154 9.18 63.58 -23.53
N THR A 155 9.83 63.70 -22.38
CA THR A 155 11.30 63.89 -22.27
C THR A 155 12.03 62.62 -21.85
N ASP A 156 11.30 61.55 -21.56
CA ASP A 156 11.84 60.25 -21.20
C ASP A 156 12.63 59.63 -22.36
N ASP A 157 13.66 58.85 -22.01
CA ASP A 157 14.33 57.97 -22.96
C ASP A 157 13.42 56.78 -23.29
N ILE A 158 12.83 56.83 -24.48
CA ILE A 158 11.92 55.82 -25.01
C ILE A 158 12.65 54.66 -25.72
N THR A 159 14.00 54.62 -25.75
CA THR A 159 14.71 53.40 -26.22
C THR A 159 14.45 52.18 -25.31
N THR A 160 14.04 52.46 -24.07
CA THR A 160 13.45 51.51 -23.14
C THR A 160 11.96 51.79 -23.00
N GLN A 161 11.14 50.75 -22.76
CA GLN A 161 9.70 50.93 -22.56
C GLN A 161 9.37 51.92 -21.44
N ARG A 162 8.46 52.85 -21.73
CA ARG A 162 7.94 53.85 -20.79
C ARG A 162 6.42 53.78 -20.73
N SER A 163 5.86 54.04 -19.55
CA SER A 163 4.42 53.99 -19.29
C SER A 163 3.89 55.38 -18.95
N PHE A 164 2.74 55.74 -19.52
CA PHE A 164 2.10 57.04 -19.37
C PHE A 164 0.64 56.87 -18.99
N SER A 165 0.21 57.61 -17.96
CA SER A 165 -1.18 57.67 -17.52
C SER A 165 -1.89 58.86 -18.13
N TYR A 166 -3.18 58.73 -18.41
CA TYR A 166 -4.00 59.83 -18.88
C TYR A 166 -5.46 59.73 -18.44
N ASP A 167 -6.20 60.83 -18.59
CA ASP A 167 -7.65 60.90 -18.40
C ASP A 167 -8.24 61.85 -19.43
N ASN A 168 -9.05 61.33 -20.34
CA ASN A 168 -9.64 62.10 -21.42
C ASN A 168 -11.09 62.54 -21.15
N ARG A 169 -11.62 62.32 -19.94
CA ARG A 169 -12.97 62.80 -19.59
C ARG A 169 -13.06 64.33 -19.54
N GLY A 170 -11.94 64.99 -19.26
CA GLY A 170 -11.81 66.45 -19.33
C GLY A 170 -11.57 67.00 -20.73
N ALA A 171 -11.24 66.13 -21.69
CA ALA A 171 -10.82 66.52 -23.03
C ALA A 171 -12.00 66.78 -23.97
N THR A 172 -11.74 67.45 -25.08
CA THR A 172 -12.66 67.64 -26.20
C THR A 172 -12.15 66.92 -27.44
N GLU A 173 -12.98 66.86 -28.48
CA GLU A 173 -12.57 66.31 -29.77
C GLU A 173 -11.89 67.42 -30.58
N SER A 174 -10.61 67.22 -30.92
CA SER A 174 -9.83 68.22 -31.67
C SER A 174 -9.58 67.81 -33.13
N LEU A 175 -9.29 66.54 -33.42
CA LEU A 175 -9.01 66.05 -34.78
C LEU A 175 -9.53 64.63 -35.01
N ASP A 176 -10.27 64.41 -36.10
CA ASP A 176 -10.67 63.06 -36.53
C ASP A 176 -9.49 62.29 -37.16
N ALA A 177 -9.30 61.04 -36.75
CA ALA A 177 -8.34 60.11 -37.33
C ALA A 177 -8.99 59.04 -38.21
N SER A 178 -8.21 58.31 -39.01
CA SER A 178 -8.76 57.30 -39.95
C SER A 178 -9.43 56.11 -39.26
N CYS A 179 -9.08 55.84 -38.00
CA CYS A 179 -9.65 54.78 -37.16
C CYS A 179 -10.80 55.26 -36.26
N ASP A 180 -11.22 56.52 -36.41
CA ASP A 180 -12.39 57.08 -35.73
C ASP A 180 -13.69 56.78 -36.51
N THR A 181 -14.78 56.60 -35.77
CA THR A 181 -16.11 56.49 -36.36
C THR A 181 -16.74 57.87 -36.49
N ALA A 182 -16.94 58.36 -37.71
CA ALA A 182 -17.42 59.72 -38.02
C ALA A 182 -18.76 60.15 -37.36
N SER A 183 -19.55 59.22 -36.81
CA SER A 183 -20.79 59.52 -36.09
C SER A 183 -20.62 59.62 -34.57
N SER A 184 -19.39 59.48 -34.07
CA SER A 184 -19.07 59.44 -32.65
C SER A 184 -18.05 60.51 -32.30
N THR A 185 -18.15 61.04 -31.09
CA THR A 185 -17.17 62.01 -30.57
C THR A 185 -16.04 61.26 -29.87
N TYR A 186 -14.79 61.56 -30.24
CA TYR A 186 -13.58 61.02 -29.63
C TYR A 186 -12.87 62.11 -28.82
N LEU A 187 -12.85 61.95 -27.50
CA LEU A 187 -12.15 62.88 -26.60
C LEU A 187 -10.67 62.54 -26.65
N ASP A 188 -9.86 63.50 -27.07
CA ASP A 188 -8.45 63.27 -27.39
C ASP A 188 -7.49 64.16 -26.62
N ILE A 189 -6.30 63.61 -26.39
CA ILE A 189 -5.21 64.32 -25.76
C ILE A 189 -3.92 64.04 -26.53
N TRP A 190 -2.98 64.97 -26.43
CA TRP A 190 -1.83 65.02 -27.31
C TRP A 190 -0.50 64.94 -26.56
N TYR A 191 0.40 64.11 -27.07
CA TYR A 191 1.77 64.00 -26.63
C TYR A 191 2.72 64.30 -27.79
N GLU A 192 3.86 64.90 -27.49
CA GLU A 192 4.96 65.10 -28.42
C GLU A 192 6.16 64.29 -27.93
N PHE A 193 6.82 63.55 -28.81
CA PHE A 193 8.08 62.90 -28.48
C PHE A 193 9.09 63.07 -29.61
N THR A 194 10.37 62.93 -29.28
CA THR A 194 11.45 62.90 -30.29
C THR A 194 11.93 61.47 -30.45
N MET A 195 11.84 60.90 -31.65
CA MET A 195 12.42 59.60 -31.96
C MET A 195 13.94 59.63 -31.74
N PRO A 196 14.47 58.83 -30.79
CA PRO A 196 15.89 58.90 -30.43
C PRO A 196 16.81 58.19 -31.43
N VAL A 197 16.25 57.31 -32.27
CA VAL A 197 16.94 56.49 -33.27
C VAL A 197 16.08 56.38 -34.53
N ASN A 198 16.70 56.09 -35.67
CA ASN A 198 15.93 55.64 -36.85
C ASN A 198 15.47 54.20 -36.61
N GLY A 199 14.19 53.91 -36.84
CA GLY A 199 13.64 52.57 -36.72
C GLY A 199 12.16 52.56 -36.35
N ASN A 200 11.76 51.60 -35.55
CA ASN A 200 10.35 51.33 -35.26
C ASN A 200 9.92 51.94 -33.93
N PHE A 201 8.65 52.31 -33.84
CA PHE A 201 8.02 52.79 -32.61
C PHE A 201 6.84 51.89 -32.27
N ARG A 202 6.86 51.30 -31.07
CA ARG A 202 5.83 50.38 -30.59
C ARG A 202 4.97 51.03 -29.53
N ILE A 203 3.67 50.82 -29.62
CA ILE A 203 2.68 51.19 -28.61
C ILE A 203 2.12 49.88 -28.02
N THR A 204 2.11 49.76 -26.69
CA THR A 204 1.57 48.55 -26.02
C THR A 204 0.76 48.86 -24.77
N GLY A 205 -0.06 47.90 -24.35
CA GLY A 205 -0.95 48.07 -23.19
C GLY A 205 -2.15 48.93 -23.53
N VAL A 206 -2.59 48.88 -24.79
CA VAL A 206 -3.73 49.62 -25.31
C VAL A 206 -5.04 48.95 -24.84
N ASN A 207 -5.96 49.72 -24.25
CA ASN A 207 -7.30 49.22 -23.99
C ASN A 207 -8.09 49.16 -25.31
N ILE A 208 -8.97 48.18 -25.47
CA ILE A 208 -9.78 47.99 -26.69
C ILE A 208 -10.63 49.22 -27.09
N PHE A 209 -10.91 50.12 -26.13
CA PHE A 209 -11.64 51.36 -26.38
C PHE A 209 -10.73 52.55 -26.74
N ASP A 210 -9.44 52.45 -26.43
CA ASP A 210 -8.46 53.46 -26.79
C ASP A 210 -8.18 53.43 -28.28
N ARG A 211 -7.84 54.60 -28.83
CA ARG A 211 -7.28 54.74 -30.16
C ARG A 211 -5.99 55.52 -30.04
N PHE A 212 -4.97 55.04 -30.72
CA PHE A 212 -3.67 55.70 -30.81
C PHE A 212 -3.42 56.09 -32.26
N THR A 213 -3.14 57.37 -32.47
CA THR A 213 -2.82 57.89 -33.80
C THR A 213 -1.50 58.63 -33.76
N LEU A 214 -0.58 58.27 -34.63
CA LEU A 214 0.72 58.93 -34.76
C LEU A 214 0.72 59.86 -35.97
N TYR A 215 1.21 61.08 -35.78
CA TYR A 215 1.33 62.10 -36.83
C TYR A 215 2.76 62.62 -36.94
N ASP A 216 3.15 63.05 -38.15
CA ASP A 216 4.41 63.75 -38.38
C ASP A 216 4.46 65.17 -37.75
N SER A 217 3.29 65.80 -37.59
CA SER A 217 3.11 67.16 -37.08
C SER A 217 1.62 67.45 -36.83
N CYS A 218 1.29 68.52 -36.10
CA CYS A 218 -0.10 68.89 -35.80
C CYS A 218 -0.84 69.26 -37.09
N GLY A 219 -1.90 68.50 -37.42
CA GLY A 219 -2.62 68.61 -38.70
C GLY A 219 -1.83 68.11 -39.92
N GLY A 220 -0.75 67.38 -39.71
CA GLY A 220 0.11 66.80 -40.75
C GLY A 220 -0.35 65.41 -41.21
N THR A 221 0.59 64.60 -41.67
CA THR A 221 0.30 63.26 -42.21
C THR A 221 0.11 62.27 -41.08
N GLU A 222 -1.00 61.51 -41.12
CA GLU A 222 -1.21 60.34 -40.28
C GLU A 222 -0.27 59.21 -40.70
N ILE A 223 0.46 58.65 -39.73
CA ILE A 223 1.43 57.58 -39.93
C ILE A 223 0.81 56.22 -39.60
N ILE A 224 0.15 56.12 -38.45
CA ILE A 224 -0.63 54.96 -38.00
C ILE A 224 -1.87 55.42 -37.25
N CYS A 225 -2.92 54.59 -37.27
CA CYS A 225 -4.12 54.75 -36.45
C CYS A 225 -4.63 53.37 -36.06
N ASP A 226 -4.45 53.00 -34.79
CA ASP A 226 -4.76 51.66 -34.30
C ASP A 226 -5.60 51.68 -33.03
N ALA A 227 -6.33 50.59 -32.84
CA ALA A 227 -7.16 50.32 -31.66
C ALA A 227 -6.53 49.31 -30.69
N ASP A 228 -5.36 48.78 -31.03
CA ASP A 228 -4.66 47.70 -30.35
C ASP A 228 -3.16 48.02 -30.29
N ASP A 229 -2.38 47.16 -29.62
CA ASP A 229 -0.92 47.19 -29.64
C ASP A 229 -0.39 47.19 -31.08
N SER A 230 0.41 48.18 -31.44
CA SER A 230 0.84 48.37 -32.82
C SER A 230 2.26 48.93 -32.96
N PHE A 231 2.73 48.94 -34.21
CA PHE A 231 4.03 49.49 -34.59
C PHE A 231 3.85 50.54 -35.69
N ALA A 232 4.56 51.65 -35.54
CA ALA A 232 4.90 52.54 -36.63
C ALA A 232 6.32 52.20 -37.12
N TYR A 233 6.44 51.86 -38.40
CA TYR A 233 7.69 51.38 -38.99
C TYR A 233 8.49 52.51 -39.65
N ASN A 234 9.81 52.33 -39.74
CA ASN A 234 10.71 53.18 -40.52
C ASN A 234 10.65 54.68 -40.18
N LEU A 235 10.45 55.02 -38.91
CA LEU A 235 10.51 56.39 -38.44
C LEU A 235 11.95 56.90 -38.46
N SER A 236 12.13 58.13 -38.90
CA SER A 236 13.41 58.83 -38.85
C SER A 236 13.56 59.55 -37.51
N MET A 237 14.79 59.82 -37.08
CA MET A 237 15.03 60.72 -35.96
C MET A 237 14.36 62.08 -36.22
N GLY A 238 13.50 62.50 -35.31
CA GLY A 238 12.64 63.65 -35.50
C GLY A 238 11.55 63.72 -34.45
N THR A 239 10.74 64.78 -34.51
CA THR A 239 9.63 65.00 -33.58
C THR A 239 8.34 64.47 -34.18
N TYR A 240 7.53 63.79 -33.37
CA TYR A 240 6.24 63.21 -33.75
C TYR A 240 5.17 63.55 -32.70
N LEU A 241 3.91 63.56 -33.12
CA LEU A 241 2.76 63.72 -32.24
C LEU A 241 1.98 62.43 -32.10
N LEU A 242 1.73 62.04 -30.85
CA LEU A 242 0.87 60.92 -30.49
C LEU A 242 -0.46 61.45 -29.96
N ARG A 243 -1.54 61.20 -30.69
CA ARG A 243 -2.91 61.39 -30.23
C ARG A 243 -3.35 60.14 -29.49
N VAL A 244 -3.91 60.34 -28.29
CA VAL A 244 -4.56 59.28 -27.51
C VAL A 244 -6.01 59.67 -27.37
N SER A 245 -6.92 58.87 -27.93
CA SER A 245 -8.34 59.20 -27.95
C SER A 245 -9.21 58.03 -27.50
N LYS A 246 -10.42 58.34 -27.04
CA LYS A 246 -11.46 57.36 -26.72
C LYS A 246 -12.80 57.94 -27.09
N GLN A 247 -13.72 57.09 -27.54
CA GLN A 247 -15.10 57.49 -27.74
C GLN A 247 -15.67 58.04 -26.41
N SER A 248 -16.41 59.15 -26.46
CA SER A 248 -16.90 59.86 -25.28
C SER A 248 -17.66 58.98 -24.28
N ILE A 249 -18.45 58.01 -24.76
CA ILE A 249 -19.19 57.06 -23.91
C ILE A 249 -18.30 56.12 -23.09
N TYR A 250 -17.05 55.93 -23.50
CA TYR A 250 -16.06 55.10 -22.80
C TYR A 250 -14.97 55.92 -22.11
N ALA A 251 -14.98 57.25 -22.24
CA ALA A 251 -13.95 58.15 -21.71
C ALA A 251 -13.64 57.84 -20.24
N SER A 252 -12.36 57.65 -19.94
CA SER A 252 -11.89 57.17 -18.65
C SER A 252 -10.43 57.54 -18.43
N ALA A 253 -9.94 57.34 -17.21
CA ALA A 253 -8.51 57.29 -16.97
C ALA A 253 -7.94 55.92 -17.40
N ASP A 254 -6.82 55.91 -18.10
CA ASP A 254 -6.13 54.68 -18.57
C ASP A 254 -4.60 54.87 -18.63
N ASN A 255 -3.88 53.82 -19.06
CA ASN A 255 -2.43 53.85 -19.27
C ASN A 255 -2.04 53.24 -20.61
N PHE A 256 -0.92 53.69 -21.16
CA PHE A 256 -0.29 53.07 -22.33
C PHE A 256 1.22 53.02 -22.17
N ASN A 257 1.89 52.25 -23.03
CA ASN A 257 3.33 52.17 -23.08
C ASN A 257 3.84 52.49 -24.48
N ILE A 258 5.04 53.06 -24.54
CA ILE A 258 5.74 53.32 -25.80
C ILE A 258 7.20 52.88 -25.71
N GLN A 259 7.76 52.44 -26.83
CA GLN A 259 9.18 52.11 -26.97
C GLN A 259 9.66 52.32 -28.41
N ALA A 260 10.85 52.89 -28.58
CA ALA A 260 11.55 53.02 -29.84
C ALA A 260 12.65 51.95 -29.99
N PHE A 261 12.73 51.34 -31.17
CA PHE A 261 13.73 50.35 -31.55
C PHE A 261 14.53 50.87 -32.73
N ALA A 262 15.85 50.69 -32.70
CA ALA A 262 16.69 51.04 -33.84
C ALA A 262 16.48 50.02 -34.96
N THR A 263 16.55 50.47 -36.23
CA THR A 263 16.56 49.57 -37.39
C THR A 263 17.70 48.57 -37.25
N VAL A 264 17.38 47.28 -37.36
CA VAL A 264 18.39 46.22 -37.35
C VAL A 264 19.16 46.20 -38.67
N ALA A 265 20.44 45.83 -38.63
CA ALA A 265 21.30 45.89 -39.82
C ALA A 265 20.94 44.80 -40.86
N ASN A 266 20.44 43.66 -40.40
CA ASN A 266 20.08 42.49 -41.18
C ASN A 266 18.58 42.37 -41.45
N ASP A 267 17.90 43.50 -41.62
CA ASP A 267 16.46 43.59 -41.88
C ASP A 267 16.06 43.07 -43.28
N GLU A 268 17.02 43.07 -44.21
CA GLU A 268 16.82 42.66 -45.59
C GLU A 268 17.74 41.49 -45.94
N CYS A 269 17.32 40.59 -46.83
CA CYS A 269 18.18 39.46 -47.22
C CYS A 269 19.50 39.92 -47.85
N ALA A 270 19.52 41.09 -48.50
CA ALA A 270 20.73 41.67 -49.08
C ALA A 270 21.74 42.17 -48.04
N THR A 271 21.30 42.35 -46.80
CA THR A 271 22.13 42.76 -45.66
C THR A 271 22.21 41.68 -44.57
N ALA A 272 21.88 40.43 -44.94
CA ALA A 272 21.93 39.29 -44.03
C ALA A 272 23.24 39.22 -43.24
N GLU A 273 23.12 38.98 -41.94
CA GLU A 273 24.27 38.83 -41.06
C GLU A 273 24.95 37.48 -41.33
N VAL A 274 26.26 37.49 -41.58
CA VAL A 274 27.02 36.26 -41.84
C VAL A 274 27.36 35.58 -40.51
N ILE A 275 26.82 34.37 -40.29
CA ILE A 275 27.21 33.48 -39.20
C ILE A 275 28.57 32.88 -39.56
N THR A 276 29.65 33.43 -38.98
CA THR A 276 31.03 32.98 -39.25
C THR A 276 31.46 31.76 -38.43
N ASP A 277 30.69 31.41 -37.41
CA ASP A 277 31.00 30.29 -36.54
C ASP A 277 30.85 28.95 -37.26
N ASP A 278 31.72 27.99 -36.91
CA ASP A 278 31.55 26.62 -37.36
C ASP A 278 30.33 26.00 -36.67
N ILE A 279 29.26 25.78 -37.45
CA ILE A 279 27.99 25.20 -36.99
C ILE A 279 28.02 23.68 -36.92
N SER A 280 29.16 23.00 -37.13
CA SER A 280 29.30 21.55 -36.87
C SER A 280 29.07 21.18 -35.40
N SER A 281 29.15 22.17 -34.51
CA SER A 281 28.68 22.11 -33.13
C SER A 281 27.72 23.26 -32.89
N GLU A 282 26.81 23.07 -31.94
CA GLU A 282 25.73 24.01 -31.65
C GLU A 282 26.23 25.45 -31.40
N ARG A 283 25.55 26.43 -32.02
CA ARG A 283 25.80 27.87 -31.85
C ARG A 283 24.50 28.60 -31.49
N ILE A 284 24.60 29.59 -30.62
CA ILE A 284 23.47 30.43 -30.20
C ILE A 284 23.57 31.77 -30.93
N ILE A 285 22.52 32.14 -31.65
CA ILE A 285 22.39 33.40 -32.39
C ILE A 285 21.32 34.24 -31.71
N ALA A 286 21.66 35.44 -31.27
CA ALA A 286 20.74 36.38 -30.63
C ALA A 286 20.21 37.38 -31.66
N TYR A 287 18.94 37.77 -31.55
CA TYR A 287 18.31 38.72 -32.46
C TYR A 287 17.21 39.53 -31.76
N ASP A 288 16.84 40.67 -32.36
CA ASP A 288 15.71 41.48 -31.89
C ASP A 288 14.89 41.95 -33.09
N ASN A 289 13.80 41.24 -33.37
CA ASN A 289 12.94 41.54 -34.51
C ASN A 289 12.03 42.76 -34.28
N ARG A 290 12.03 43.38 -33.09
CA ARG A 290 11.23 44.62 -32.86
C ARG A 290 11.77 45.82 -33.63
N GLY A 291 13.06 45.80 -33.96
CA GLY A 291 13.71 46.78 -34.85
C GLY A 291 13.67 46.42 -36.34
N ALA A 292 13.05 45.30 -36.70
CA ALA A 292 12.94 44.82 -38.07
C ALA A 292 11.62 45.23 -38.73
N THR A 293 11.55 45.14 -40.05
CA THR A 293 10.37 45.34 -40.88
C THR A 293 10.04 44.06 -41.64
N GLU A 294 8.86 44.05 -42.26
CA GLU A 294 8.46 42.95 -43.12
C GLU A 294 9.09 43.12 -44.50
N SER A 295 9.73 42.05 -44.98
CA SER A 295 10.47 42.02 -46.25
C SER A 295 9.82 41.05 -47.26
N LEU A 296 9.74 39.75 -46.94
CA LEU A 296 9.26 38.71 -47.86
C LEU A 296 8.41 37.67 -47.14
N ASP A 297 7.18 37.43 -47.62
CA ASP A 297 6.36 36.31 -47.14
C ASP A 297 6.91 34.95 -47.59
N ALA A 298 6.93 33.98 -46.68
CA ALA A 298 7.27 32.59 -46.92
C ALA A 298 6.03 31.68 -46.98
N SER A 299 6.20 30.44 -47.42
CA SER A 299 5.06 29.50 -47.58
C SER A 299 4.31 29.20 -46.28
N CYS A 300 4.98 29.31 -45.13
CA CYS A 300 4.38 29.07 -43.81
C CYS A 300 3.82 30.34 -43.15
N ASP A 301 3.94 31.51 -43.79
CA ASP A 301 3.41 32.77 -43.27
C ASP A 301 1.92 32.92 -43.55
N THR A 302 1.25 33.66 -42.66
CA THR A 302 -0.13 34.09 -42.90
C THR A 302 -0.09 35.50 -43.48
N ALA A 303 -0.41 35.64 -44.77
CA ALA A 303 -0.28 36.88 -45.54
C ALA A 303 -1.08 38.09 -45.03
N THR A 304 -2.00 37.91 -44.07
CA THR A 304 -2.73 39.02 -43.44
C THR A 304 -2.02 39.58 -42.21
N ASN A 305 -0.97 38.90 -41.73
CA ASN A 305 -0.22 39.28 -40.55
C ASN A 305 1.12 39.86 -40.98
N THR A 306 1.58 40.91 -40.31
CA THR A 306 2.93 41.45 -40.52
C THR A 306 3.96 40.62 -39.78
N HIS A 307 4.99 40.13 -40.49
CA HIS A 307 6.11 39.36 -39.93
C HIS A 307 7.40 40.19 -39.98
N LEU A 308 8.02 40.43 -38.82
CA LEU A 308 9.23 41.23 -38.72
C LEU A 308 10.46 40.33 -38.92
N ASP A 309 11.29 40.66 -39.91
CA ASP A 309 12.27 39.75 -40.48
C ASP A 309 13.71 40.09 -40.10
N VAL A 310 14.47 39.10 -39.65
CA VAL A 310 15.92 39.20 -39.56
C VAL A 310 16.57 38.11 -40.39
N TRP A 311 17.61 38.48 -41.13
CA TRP A 311 18.24 37.63 -42.12
C TRP A 311 19.66 37.24 -41.73
N TYR A 312 20.00 35.99 -41.99
CA TYR A 312 21.32 35.42 -41.75
C TYR A 312 21.83 34.69 -42.99
N GLU A 313 23.13 34.72 -43.20
CA GLU A 313 23.82 33.87 -44.18
C GLU A 313 24.76 32.93 -43.42
N PHE A 314 24.76 31.65 -43.76
CA PHE A 314 25.70 30.69 -43.19
C PHE A 314 26.19 29.71 -44.25
N THR A 315 27.31 29.05 -43.98
CA THR A 315 27.86 28.00 -44.85
C THR A 315 27.68 26.64 -44.19
N MET A 316 26.94 25.73 -44.83
CA MET A 316 26.85 24.33 -44.40
C MET A 316 28.25 23.68 -44.48
N PRO A 317 28.82 23.24 -43.34
CA PRO A 317 30.18 22.71 -43.31
C PRO A 317 30.28 21.26 -43.82
N VAL A 318 29.14 20.55 -43.85
CA VAL A 318 29.01 19.13 -44.24
C VAL A 318 27.73 18.93 -45.05
N ASN A 319 27.66 17.85 -45.83
CA ASN A 319 26.39 17.38 -46.37
C ASN A 319 25.60 16.72 -45.23
N GLY A 320 24.31 17.03 -45.09
CA GLY A 320 23.43 16.42 -44.10
C GLY A 320 22.35 17.38 -43.60
N ASN A 321 22.04 17.29 -42.32
CA ASN A 321 20.89 17.97 -41.73
C ASN A 321 21.28 19.26 -41.02
N LEU A 322 20.38 20.24 -41.00
CA LEU A 322 20.47 21.43 -40.19
C LEU A 322 19.36 21.42 -39.14
N ARG A 323 19.72 21.59 -37.86
CA ARG A 323 18.77 21.74 -36.77
C ARG A 323 18.71 23.19 -36.32
N ILE A 324 17.49 23.71 -36.15
CA ILE A 324 17.19 24.93 -35.41
C ILE A 324 16.43 24.57 -34.13
N SER A 325 16.91 25.03 -32.97
CA SER A 325 16.32 24.71 -31.66
C SER A 325 16.44 25.87 -30.67
N GLY A 326 15.93 25.69 -29.44
CA GLY A 326 16.00 26.70 -28.38
C GLY A 326 15.06 27.88 -28.60
N VAL A 327 13.96 27.67 -29.33
CA VAL A 327 13.00 28.68 -29.77
C VAL A 327 11.58 28.33 -29.30
N ASN A 328 10.67 29.30 -29.30
CA ASN A 328 9.26 29.06 -28.97
C ASN A 328 8.42 28.90 -30.24
N ILE A 329 7.15 28.53 -30.08
CA ILE A 329 6.23 28.23 -31.19
C ILE A 329 5.88 29.43 -32.08
N PHE A 330 6.17 30.66 -31.63
CA PHE A 330 5.92 31.88 -32.40
C PHE A 330 7.11 32.29 -33.28
N ASP A 331 8.30 31.74 -33.00
CA ASP A 331 9.47 31.92 -33.86
C ASP A 331 9.27 31.11 -35.14
N ARG A 332 9.57 31.71 -36.28
CA ARG A 332 9.45 31.07 -37.59
C ARG A 332 10.78 31.16 -38.31
N PHE A 333 11.11 30.10 -39.03
CA PHE A 333 12.34 29.99 -39.79
C PHE A 333 12.04 29.59 -41.21
N THR A 334 12.70 30.27 -42.15
CA THR A 334 12.63 29.94 -43.56
C THR A 334 14.04 29.88 -44.13
N LEU A 335 14.39 28.75 -44.73
CA LEU A 335 15.68 28.55 -45.37
C LEU A 335 15.54 28.71 -46.88
N TYR A 336 16.45 29.46 -47.50
CA TYR A 336 16.55 29.66 -48.94
C TYR A 336 17.91 29.21 -49.46
N ASP A 337 17.96 28.80 -50.72
CA ASP A 337 19.23 28.47 -51.42
C ASP A 337 20.17 29.69 -51.54
N SER A 338 19.62 30.90 -51.56
CA SER A 338 20.29 32.19 -51.67
C SER A 338 19.29 33.32 -51.41
N CYS A 339 19.77 34.54 -51.13
CA CYS A 339 18.90 35.72 -50.99
C CYS A 339 18.10 35.97 -52.27
N GLY A 340 16.76 35.95 -52.15
CA GLY A 340 15.81 36.05 -53.28
C GLY A 340 15.71 34.80 -54.15
N GLY A 341 16.29 33.69 -53.71
CA GLY A 341 16.27 32.40 -54.41
C GLY A 341 15.11 31.49 -54.02
N THR A 342 15.31 30.18 -54.13
CA THR A 342 14.26 29.18 -53.88
C THR A 342 14.12 28.88 -52.39
N GLU A 343 12.88 28.88 -51.89
CA GLU A 343 12.58 28.38 -50.55
C GLU A 343 12.84 26.87 -50.47
N ILE A 344 13.63 26.45 -49.48
CA ILE A 344 13.96 25.05 -49.20
C ILE A 344 13.03 24.48 -48.13
N SER A 345 12.79 25.24 -47.06
CA SER A 345 11.95 24.82 -45.94
C SER A 345 11.42 26.03 -45.18
N CYS A 346 10.22 25.90 -44.62
CA CYS A 346 9.57 26.90 -43.78
C CYS A 346 8.84 26.19 -42.63
N PHE A 347 9.17 26.55 -41.39
CA PHE A 347 8.58 25.94 -40.19
C PHE A 347 8.48 26.93 -39.02
N SER A 348 7.63 26.58 -38.05
CA SER A 348 7.47 27.32 -36.79
C SER A 348 8.05 26.53 -35.63
N GLY A 349 8.72 27.21 -34.70
CA GLY A 349 9.40 26.60 -33.57
C GLY A 349 10.67 25.87 -33.96
N GLU A 350 10.99 24.80 -33.23
CA GLU A 350 12.15 23.98 -33.51
C GLU A 350 11.91 23.10 -34.74
N GLY A 351 12.96 22.81 -35.49
CA GLY A 351 12.84 21.99 -36.70
C GLY A 351 14.16 21.60 -37.33
N TYR A 352 14.06 20.67 -38.28
CA TYR A 352 15.16 20.23 -39.11
C TYR A 352 14.94 20.64 -40.57
N VAL A 353 16.05 20.88 -41.26
CA VAL A 353 16.10 20.89 -42.72
C VAL A 353 17.04 19.79 -43.16
N TYR A 354 16.52 18.84 -43.93
CA TYR A 354 17.21 17.61 -44.29
C TYR A 354 17.96 17.73 -45.62
N ASN A 355 18.93 16.85 -45.83
CA ASN A 355 19.59 16.64 -47.13
C ASN A 355 20.23 17.90 -47.75
N LEU A 356 20.73 18.82 -46.92
CA LEU A 356 21.51 19.96 -47.40
C LEU A 356 22.89 19.50 -47.85
N ILE A 357 23.45 20.21 -48.83
CA ILE A 357 24.81 19.98 -49.32
C ILE A 357 25.73 21.08 -48.84
N THR A 358 27.04 20.85 -48.82
CA THR A 358 28.02 21.90 -48.50
C THR A 358 27.83 23.09 -49.45
N GLY A 359 27.64 24.28 -48.88
CA GLY A 359 27.29 25.47 -49.63
C GLY A 359 26.81 26.59 -48.72
N THR A 360 26.58 27.76 -49.30
CA THR A 360 26.06 28.93 -48.58
C THR A 360 24.55 28.98 -48.71
N TYR A 361 23.86 29.28 -47.60
CA TYR A 361 22.40 29.38 -47.52
C TYR A 361 21.99 30.66 -46.81
N THR A 362 20.77 31.10 -47.07
CA THR A 362 20.17 32.27 -46.42
C THR A 362 19.03 31.81 -45.51
N LEU A 363 19.11 32.15 -44.23
CA LEU A 363 18.12 31.86 -43.20
C LEU A 363 17.38 33.14 -42.82
N ARG A 364 16.06 33.13 -42.98
CA ARG A 364 15.16 34.14 -42.42
C ARG A 364 14.66 33.64 -41.07
N ALA A 365 14.80 34.44 -40.03
CA ALA A 365 14.12 34.24 -38.76
C ALA A 365 13.11 35.37 -38.58
N ASN A 366 11.83 35.03 -38.41
CA ASN A 366 10.76 36.00 -38.32
C ASN A 366 9.82 35.72 -37.14
N LYS A 367 9.03 36.73 -36.77
CA LYS A 367 7.91 36.60 -35.86
C LYS A 367 6.83 37.60 -36.24
N GLN A 368 5.57 37.23 -36.00
CA GLN A 368 4.46 38.17 -36.15
C GLN A 368 4.66 39.39 -35.23
N SER A 369 4.37 40.59 -35.74
CA SER A 369 4.61 41.88 -35.05
C SER A 369 4.09 41.93 -33.61
N ILE A 370 2.90 41.38 -33.34
CA ILE A 370 2.30 41.35 -31.99
C ILE A 370 3.12 40.55 -30.97
N TYR A 371 3.91 39.56 -31.44
CA TYR A 371 4.76 38.73 -30.59
C TYR A 371 6.24 39.15 -30.65
N ALA A 372 6.60 40.17 -31.43
CA ALA A 372 7.98 40.59 -31.62
C ALA A 372 8.71 40.88 -30.29
N SER A 373 9.93 40.36 -30.17
CA SER A 373 10.77 40.34 -28.97
C SER A 373 12.26 40.21 -29.30
N ALA A 374 13.11 40.47 -28.31
CA ALA A 374 14.50 40.03 -28.35
C ALA A 374 14.57 38.56 -27.92
N ASP A 375 15.14 37.73 -28.77
CA ASP A 375 15.19 36.28 -28.64
C ASP A 375 16.55 35.72 -29.07
N SER A 376 16.66 34.39 -29.04
CA SER A 376 17.80 33.66 -29.58
C SER A 376 17.38 32.31 -30.14
N PHE A 377 18.10 31.81 -31.14
CA PHE A 377 17.95 30.44 -31.64
C PHE A 377 19.29 29.71 -31.62
N ARG A 378 19.24 28.38 -31.56
CA ARG A 378 20.39 27.48 -31.71
C ARG A 378 20.42 26.94 -33.12
N ILE A 379 21.61 26.85 -33.70
CA ILE A 379 21.84 26.28 -35.04
C ILE A 379 22.96 25.23 -34.98
N GLN A 380 22.74 24.07 -35.58
CA GLN A 380 23.74 23.01 -35.70
C GLN A 380 23.58 22.21 -36.99
N ALA A 381 24.70 21.93 -37.66
CA ALA A 381 24.79 21.05 -38.81
C ALA A 381 25.28 19.65 -38.41
N PHE A 382 24.64 18.64 -38.98
CA PHE A 382 24.90 17.22 -38.77
C PHE A 382 25.29 16.59 -40.10
N ALA A 383 26.36 15.80 -40.13
CA ALA A 383 26.79 15.12 -41.34
C ALA A 383 25.87 13.92 -41.63
N THR A 384 25.51 13.67 -42.90
CA THR A 384 24.73 12.48 -43.28
C THR A 384 25.39 11.22 -42.75
N VAL A 385 24.63 10.38 -42.05
CA VAL A 385 25.09 9.09 -41.56
C VAL A 385 25.03 8.03 -42.66
N ALA A 386 25.96 7.07 -42.66
CA ALA A 386 26.06 6.07 -43.73
C ALA A 386 24.92 5.03 -43.69
N ASN A 387 24.40 4.72 -42.50
CA ASN A 387 23.36 3.72 -42.27
C ASN A 387 21.96 4.34 -42.11
N ASP A 388 21.70 5.43 -42.84
CA ASP A 388 20.41 6.13 -42.87
C ASP A 388 19.29 5.31 -43.51
N GLU A 389 19.66 4.33 -44.34
CA GLU A 389 18.72 3.49 -45.09
C GLU A 389 18.97 2.03 -44.75
N CYS A 390 17.92 1.20 -44.75
CA CYS A 390 18.09 -0.24 -44.48
C CYS A 390 19.02 -0.93 -45.48
N ALA A 391 19.10 -0.42 -46.72
CA ALA A 391 20.00 -0.93 -47.76
C ALA A 391 21.48 -0.66 -47.47
N THR A 392 21.77 0.29 -46.58
CA THR A 392 23.13 0.66 -46.13
C THR A 392 23.32 0.43 -44.64
N ALA A 393 22.49 -0.42 -44.03
CA ALA A 393 22.54 -0.75 -42.62
C ALA A 393 23.96 -1.11 -42.15
N GLU A 394 24.34 -0.59 -40.99
CA GLU A 394 25.63 -0.89 -40.38
C GLU A 394 25.62 -2.34 -39.86
N VAL A 395 26.58 -3.15 -40.29
CA VAL A 395 26.66 -4.55 -39.86
C VAL A 395 27.29 -4.63 -38.47
N ILE A 396 26.52 -5.13 -37.49
CA ILE A 396 27.03 -5.54 -36.18
C ILE A 396 27.77 -6.87 -36.37
N THR A 397 29.11 -6.82 -36.34
CA THR A 397 29.97 -7.99 -36.61
C THR A 397 30.32 -8.79 -35.35
N GLU A 398 30.05 -8.20 -34.20
CA GLU A 398 30.32 -8.75 -32.88
C GLU A 398 29.41 -9.94 -32.59
N ASP A 399 29.96 -10.91 -31.84
CA ASP A 399 29.15 -11.99 -31.28
C ASP A 399 28.21 -11.42 -30.19
N ILE A 400 26.93 -11.38 -30.49
CA ILE A 400 25.86 -10.89 -29.61
C ILE A 400 25.34 -11.95 -28.62
N THR A 401 25.91 -13.16 -28.54
CA THR A 401 25.58 -14.11 -27.44
C THR A 401 25.96 -13.59 -26.06
N THR A 402 26.83 -12.58 -26.02
CA THR A 402 27.12 -11.77 -24.84
C THR A 402 26.76 -10.32 -25.15
N GLN A 403 26.28 -9.58 -24.14
CA GLN A 403 25.81 -8.21 -24.31
C GLN A 403 26.83 -7.31 -25.05
N ARG A 404 26.34 -6.52 -26.00
CA ARG A 404 27.11 -5.50 -26.75
C ARG A 404 26.40 -4.17 -26.70
N THR A 405 27.15 -3.09 -26.54
CA THR A 405 26.62 -1.72 -26.58
C THR A 405 26.89 -1.12 -27.96
N ILE A 406 25.84 -0.63 -28.61
CA ILE A 406 25.88 0.04 -29.91
C ILE A 406 25.52 1.50 -29.68
N ASN A 407 26.36 2.42 -30.16
CA ASN A 407 26.09 3.85 -30.10
C ASN A 407 25.49 4.30 -31.43
N PHE A 408 24.55 5.24 -31.38
CA PHE A 408 23.95 5.83 -32.57
C PHE A 408 23.71 7.33 -32.40
N ASP A 409 23.57 8.04 -33.51
CA ASP A 409 23.17 9.45 -33.53
C ASP A 409 22.19 9.67 -34.67
N ASN A 410 20.90 9.69 -34.36
CA ASN A 410 19.86 9.83 -35.36
C ASN A 410 19.57 11.29 -35.74
N ARG A 411 20.29 12.28 -35.19
CA ARG A 411 20.22 13.68 -35.68
C ARG A 411 20.84 13.82 -37.07
N ASN A 412 21.72 12.88 -37.41
CA ASN A 412 22.43 12.77 -38.68
C ASN A 412 21.62 12.06 -39.77
N ALA A 413 20.46 11.52 -39.39
CA ALA A 413 19.62 10.66 -40.20
C ALA A 413 18.39 11.39 -40.74
N THR A 414 17.74 10.79 -41.73
CA THR A 414 16.44 11.19 -42.25
C THR A 414 15.40 10.12 -41.91
N GLU A 415 14.15 10.38 -42.24
CA GLU A 415 13.09 9.38 -42.10
C GLU A 415 13.09 8.48 -43.33
N SER A 416 13.13 7.15 -43.12
CA SER A 416 13.14 6.17 -44.20
C SER A 416 11.84 5.37 -44.32
N LEU A 417 11.44 4.63 -43.27
CA LEU A 417 10.32 3.69 -43.29
C LEU A 417 9.47 3.77 -42.03
N ASP A 418 8.16 3.94 -42.17
CA ASP A 418 7.22 3.86 -41.04
C ASP A 418 7.11 2.44 -40.47
N ALA A 419 7.03 2.33 -39.14
CA ALA A 419 6.76 1.11 -38.41
C ALA A 419 5.34 1.07 -37.84
N SER A 420 4.87 -0.13 -37.43
CA SER A 420 3.50 -0.30 -36.93
C SER A 420 3.21 0.47 -35.64
N CYS A 421 4.26 0.77 -34.86
CA CYS A 421 4.17 1.52 -33.61
C CYS A 421 4.46 3.02 -33.76
N ASP A 422 4.57 3.52 -34.99
CA ASP A 422 4.75 4.94 -35.30
C ASP A 422 3.42 5.70 -35.26
N THR A 423 3.49 6.93 -34.75
CA THR A 423 2.34 7.84 -34.78
C THR A 423 2.36 8.63 -36.07
N ALA A 424 1.33 8.43 -36.90
CA ALA A 424 1.19 9.12 -38.18
C ALA A 424 1.25 10.66 -38.01
N GLY A 425 2.06 11.30 -38.85
CA GLY A 425 2.25 12.75 -38.88
C GLY A 425 3.41 13.27 -38.04
N ASN A 426 4.14 12.40 -37.33
CA ASN A 426 5.42 12.76 -36.73
C ASN A 426 6.55 12.24 -37.63
N ASP A 427 7.61 13.04 -37.78
CA ASP A 427 8.83 12.62 -38.48
C ASP A 427 9.71 11.81 -37.51
N TYR A 428 10.17 10.64 -37.95
CA TYR A 428 11.06 9.76 -37.18
C TYR A 428 12.43 9.62 -37.87
N LEU A 429 13.48 10.15 -37.23
CA LEU A 429 14.84 10.04 -37.77
C LEU A 429 15.44 8.71 -37.33
N ASP A 430 15.91 7.92 -38.30
CA ASP A 430 16.24 6.52 -38.09
C ASP A 430 17.59 6.10 -38.64
N VAL A 431 18.25 5.19 -37.92
CA VAL A 431 19.46 4.53 -38.37
C VAL A 431 19.26 3.02 -38.36
N TRP A 432 19.97 2.34 -39.25
CA TRP A 432 19.77 0.93 -39.52
C TRP A 432 20.99 0.10 -39.15
N TYR A 433 20.72 -1.05 -38.54
CA TYR A 433 21.72 -2.05 -38.20
C TYR A 433 21.33 -3.39 -38.81
N GLU A 434 22.30 -4.11 -39.36
CA GLU A 434 22.17 -5.50 -39.78
C GLU A 434 22.93 -6.37 -38.80
N PHE A 435 22.33 -7.47 -38.34
CA PHE A 435 23.03 -8.45 -37.51
C PHE A 435 22.59 -9.87 -37.87
N THR A 436 23.45 -10.85 -37.54
CA THR A 436 23.12 -12.27 -37.70
C THR A 436 22.81 -12.86 -36.33
N MET A 437 21.59 -13.39 -36.13
CA MET A 437 21.25 -14.15 -34.93
C MET A 437 22.15 -15.39 -34.83
N PRO A 438 23.00 -15.49 -33.79
CA PRO A 438 23.99 -16.56 -33.69
C PRO A 438 23.40 -17.89 -33.21
N VAL A 439 22.22 -17.86 -32.59
CA VAL A 439 21.51 -19.00 -32.00
C VAL A 439 20.00 -18.85 -32.27
N ASN A 440 19.26 -19.98 -32.25
CA ASN A 440 17.81 -19.91 -32.21
C ASN A 440 17.39 -19.51 -30.79
N GLY A 441 16.51 -18.52 -30.65
CA GLY A 441 15.98 -18.08 -29.36
C GLY A 441 15.61 -16.61 -29.35
N ASN A 442 15.86 -15.95 -28.24
CA ASN A 442 15.38 -14.59 -27.98
C ASN A 442 16.46 -13.55 -28.25
N LEU A 443 16.04 -12.37 -28.70
CA LEU A 443 16.85 -11.17 -28.77
C LEU A 443 16.37 -10.17 -27.73
N GLN A 444 17.29 -9.63 -26.96
CA GLN A 444 17.03 -8.58 -25.98
C GLN A 444 17.68 -7.27 -26.42
N ILE A 445 16.91 -6.19 -26.38
CA ILE A 445 17.40 -4.81 -26.46
C ILE A 445 17.20 -4.13 -25.10
N THR A 446 18.27 -3.59 -24.52
CA THR A 446 18.22 -2.89 -23.22
C THR A 446 19.07 -1.61 -23.19
N GLY A 447 19.00 -0.84 -22.11
CA GLY A 447 19.86 0.33 -21.90
C GLY A 447 19.50 1.52 -22.79
N THR A 448 18.26 1.57 -23.26
CA THR A 448 17.72 2.58 -24.17
C THR A 448 17.03 3.71 -23.40
N GLY A 449 16.98 4.91 -23.96
CA GLY A 449 16.12 5.99 -23.49
C GLY A 449 14.63 5.67 -23.69
N SER A 450 13.75 6.31 -22.91
CA SER A 450 12.30 6.13 -23.06
C SER A 450 11.71 6.75 -24.34
N LEU A 451 12.51 7.56 -25.04
CA LEU A 451 12.14 8.23 -26.28
C LEU A 451 12.70 7.50 -27.51
N ASP A 452 13.61 6.54 -27.28
CA ASP A 452 14.16 5.69 -28.32
C ASP A 452 13.16 4.59 -28.66
N ARG A 453 13.11 4.28 -29.94
CA ARG A 453 12.22 3.29 -30.52
C ARG A 453 13.03 2.36 -31.39
N PHE A 454 12.52 1.13 -31.46
CA PHE A 454 13.18 0.08 -32.19
C PHE A 454 12.17 -0.74 -32.96
N THR A 455 12.53 -1.05 -34.20
CA THR A 455 11.75 -1.97 -35.03
C THR A 455 12.67 -3.03 -35.60
N LEU A 456 12.32 -4.30 -35.38
CA LEU A 456 13.05 -5.45 -35.88
C LEU A 456 12.34 -6.02 -37.11
N TYR A 457 13.09 -6.25 -38.18
CA TYR A 457 12.60 -6.79 -39.45
C TYR A 457 13.32 -8.08 -39.85
N ASP A 458 12.60 -8.96 -40.57
CA ASP A 458 13.15 -10.20 -41.13
C ASP A 458 14.13 -9.96 -42.30
N SER A 459 14.04 -8.80 -42.95
CA SER A 459 14.84 -8.36 -44.09
C SER A 459 14.66 -6.85 -44.28
N CYS A 460 15.57 -6.19 -44.99
CA CYS A 460 15.45 -4.75 -45.29
C CYS A 460 14.15 -4.46 -46.08
N GLY A 461 13.25 -3.69 -45.46
CA GLY A 461 11.90 -3.42 -45.98
C GLY A 461 10.95 -4.63 -45.96
N GLY A 462 11.29 -5.67 -45.20
CA GLY A 462 10.54 -6.91 -45.07
C GLY A 462 9.42 -6.85 -44.03
N SER A 463 9.09 -8.00 -43.45
CA SER A 463 8.04 -8.08 -42.41
C SER A 463 8.59 -7.59 -41.08
N GLU A 464 7.80 -6.76 -40.41
CA GLU A 464 8.04 -6.37 -39.03
C GLU A 464 7.84 -7.58 -38.10
N ILE A 465 8.84 -7.85 -37.26
CA ILE A 465 8.81 -8.89 -36.23
C ILE A 465 8.41 -8.29 -34.89
N HIS A 466 8.92 -7.09 -34.60
CA HIS A 466 8.68 -6.41 -33.34
C HIS A 466 8.83 -4.90 -33.52
N CYS A 467 8.02 -4.12 -32.80
CA CYS A 467 8.11 -2.67 -32.73
C CYS A 467 7.71 -2.22 -31.33
N ASP A 468 8.63 -1.55 -30.63
CA ASP A 468 8.34 -1.01 -29.31
C ASP A 468 9.22 0.21 -29.01
N ALA A 469 8.83 0.95 -27.99
CA ALA A 469 9.66 1.98 -27.37
C ALA A 469 10.49 1.38 -26.23
N ALA A 470 11.71 1.89 -26.06
CA ALA A 470 12.64 1.47 -25.03
C ALA A 470 13.06 -0.02 -25.07
N ASN A 471 13.26 -0.64 -23.90
CA ASN A 471 13.77 -2.01 -23.77
C ASN A 471 12.70 -3.02 -24.20
N PHE A 472 13.08 -4.04 -24.99
CA PHE A 472 12.16 -5.09 -25.41
C PHE A 472 12.85 -6.44 -25.63
N PHE A 473 12.02 -7.48 -25.80
CA PHE A 473 12.42 -8.79 -26.29
C PHE A 473 11.72 -9.12 -27.61
N ALA A 474 12.46 -9.66 -28.56
CA ALA A 474 11.90 -10.38 -29.70
C ALA A 474 12.14 -11.88 -29.51
N TYR A 475 11.07 -12.67 -29.56
CA TYR A 475 11.07 -14.08 -29.17
C TYR A 475 11.18 -15.01 -30.39
N ASN A 476 11.65 -16.24 -30.15
CA ASN A 476 11.60 -17.33 -31.14
C ASN A 476 12.26 -17.02 -32.50
N LEU A 477 13.31 -16.21 -32.49
CA LEU A 477 14.08 -15.91 -33.69
C LEU A 477 14.92 -17.13 -34.09
N SER A 478 14.99 -17.39 -35.38
CA SER A 478 15.86 -18.43 -35.93
C SER A 478 17.24 -17.86 -36.24
N THR A 479 18.27 -18.70 -36.33
CA THR A 479 19.56 -18.27 -36.86
C THR A 479 19.39 -17.70 -38.28
N GLY A 480 19.86 -16.48 -38.51
CA GLY A 480 19.63 -15.76 -39.76
C GLY A 480 19.97 -14.28 -39.63
N THR A 481 19.88 -13.56 -40.75
CA THR A 481 20.13 -12.12 -40.79
C THR A 481 18.85 -11.35 -40.49
N TYR A 482 18.96 -10.30 -39.66
CA TYR A 482 17.86 -9.41 -39.27
C TYR A 482 18.30 -7.95 -39.38
N TYR A 483 17.32 -7.06 -39.49
CA TYR A 483 17.54 -5.61 -39.57
C TYR A 483 16.86 -4.93 -38.40
N LEU A 484 17.61 -4.11 -37.66
CA LEU A 484 17.14 -3.32 -36.54
C LEU A 484 17.17 -1.84 -36.93
N ARG A 485 15.99 -1.22 -36.96
CA ARG A 485 15.81 0.24 -37.06
C ARG A 485 15.87 0.81 -35.65
N ALA A 486 16.77 1.75 -35.38
CA ALA A 486 16.86 2.50 -34.12
C ALA A 486 16.55 3.97 -34.40
N TYR A 487 15.55 4.52 -33.73
CA TYR A 487 14.96 5.79 -34.16
C TYR A 487 14.24 6.55 -33.03
N SER A 488 13.95 7.82 -33.28
CA SER A 488 13.15 8.65 -32.37
C SER A 488 12.43 9.73 -33.18
N GLN A 489 11.42 10.37 -32.59
CA GLN A 489 10.82 11.56 -33.21
C GLN A 489 11.88 12.64 -33.40
N SER A 490 11.80 13.41 -34.48
CA SER A 490 12.80 14.43 -34.85
C SER A 490 13.09 15.42 -33.74
N ILE A 491 12.07 15.85 -32.98
CA ILE A 491 12.20 16.74 -31.82
C ILE A 491 13.04 16.15 -30.67
N TYR A 492 13.12 14.81 -30.58
CA TYR A 492 13.86 14.07 -29.56
C TYR A 492 15.15 13.43 -30.09
N ALA A 493 15.45 13.61 -31.39
CA ALA A 493 16.65 13.04 -31.99
C ALA A 493 17.92 13.50 -31.25
N SER A 494 18.77 12.53 -30.94
CA SER A 494 19.95 12.70 -30.10
C SER A 494 21.02 11.64 -30.40
N ALA A 495 22.20 11.80 -29.78
CA ALA A 495 23.17 10.71 -29.72
C ALA A 495 22.89 9.87 -28.47
N ASP A 496 22.65 8.58 -28.66
CA ASP A 496 22.35 7.63 -27.59
C ASP A 496 23.02 6.27 -27.86
N SER A 497 22.65 5.26 -27.09
CA SER A 497 23.16 3.90 -27.18
C SER A 497 22.11 2.88 -26.79
N PHE A 498 22.25 1.65 -27.28
CA PHE A 498 21.47 0.51 -26.84
C PHE A 498 22.37 -0.71 -26.65
N ASN A 499 21.92 -1.64 -25.80
CA ASN A 499 22.54 -2.93 -25.61
C ASN A 499 21.76 -4.00 -26.38
N ILE A 500 22.47 -4.88 -27.06
CA ILE A 500 21.92 -6.02 -27.79
C ILE A 500 22.51 -7.34 -27.25
N GLN A 501 21.66 -8.34 -27.00
CA GLN A 501 22.09 -9.68 -26.63
C GLN A 501 21.12 -10.75 -27.15
N ALA A 502 21.67 -11.83 -27.70
CA ALA A 502 20.94 -13.02 -28.11
C ALA A 502 21.07 -14.14 -27.07
N PHE A 503 19.97 -14.82 -26.79
CA PHE A 503 19.88 -15.95 -25.89
C PHE A 503 19.40 -17.18 -26.66
N ALA A 504 20.07 -18.31 -26.46
CA ALA A 504 19.60 -19.57 -27.04
C ALA A 504 18.33 -20.01 -26.30
N THR A 505 17.33 -20.55 -27.02
CA THR A 505 16.11 -21.07 -26.40
C THR A 505 16.44 -22.03 -25.26
N ALA A 506 15.86 -21.78 -24.08
CA ALA A 506 16.01 -22.65 -22.92
C ALA A 506 15.50 -24.06 -23.26
N ALA A 507 16.25 -25.10 -22.85
CA ALA A 507 15.85 -26.48 -23.13
C ALA A 507 14.58 -26.88 -22.37
N ASN A 508 14.31 -26.20 -21.26
CA ASN A 508 13.19 -26.41 -20.35
C ASN A 508 12.18 -25.25 -20.37
N ASP A 509 12.03 -24.61 -21.53
CA ASP A 509 11.09 -23.50 -21.75
C ASP A 509 9.63 -23.89 -21.53
N GLU A 510 9.30 -25.15 -21.83
CA GLU A 510 7.95 -25.69 -21.69
C GLU A 510 7.89 -26.77 -20.62
N CYS A 511 6.74 -26.91 -19.93
CA CYS A 511 6.57 -27.95 -18.91
C CYS A 511 6.74 -29.37 -19.47
N ALA A 512 6.46 -29.59 -20.76
CA ALA A 512 6.67 -30.87 -21.43
C ALA A 512 8.16 -31.24 -21.58
N THR A 513 9.03 -30.24 -21.47
CA THR A 513 10.49 -30.34 -21.56
C THR A 513 11.18 -29.97 -20.25
N ALA A 514 10.44 -29.96 -19.13
CA ALA A 514 10.95 -29.58 -17.82
C ALA A 514 12.26 -30.30 -17.48
N GLU A 515 13.21 -29.56 -16.92
CA GLU A 515 14.49 -30.12 -16.49
C GLU A 515 14.30 -30.93 -15.20
N LEU A 516 14.75 -32.19 -15.20
CA LEU A 516 14.67 -33.03 -14.00
C LEU A 516 15.73 -32.63 -12.98
N ILE A 517 15.30 -32.18 -11.80
CA ILE A 517 16.17 -32.02 -10.63
C ILE A 517 16.50 -33.42 -10.10
N THR A 518 17.68 -33.94 -10.48
CA THR A 518 18.11 -35.30 -10.08
C THR A 518 18.64 -35.38 -8.65
N ASP A 519 18.95 -34.24 -8.05
CA ASP A 519 19.51 -34.18 -6.70
C ASP A 519 18.46 -34.52 -5.64
N ASP A 520 18.88 -35.21 -4.59
CA ASP A 520 18.03 -35.45 -3.42
C ASP A 520 17.75 -34.12 -2.70
N ILE A 521 16.51 -33.65 -2.78
CA ILE A 521 16.05 -32.40 -2.17
C ILE A 521 15.76 -32.54 -0.67
N SER A 522 15.95 -33.71 -0.03
CA SER A 522 15.86 -33.86 1.44
C SER A 522 16.85 -32.94 2.19
N THR A 523 17.87 -32.46 1.50
CA THR A 523 18.79 -31.42 1.94
C THR A 523 18.85 -30.31 0.89
N GLN A 524 19.14 -29.09 1.32
CA GLN A 524 19.12 -27.91 0.44
C GLN A 524 19.95 -28.07 -0.84
N ARG A 525 19.37 -27.71 -1.99
CA ARG A 525 20.02 -27.64 -3.31
C ARG A 525 19.91 -26.27 -3.92
N ILE A 526 20.88 -25.87 -4.74
CA ILE A 526 20.89 -24.60 -5.47
C ILE A 526 20.70 -24.90 -6.95
N ILE A 527 19.72 -24.28 -7.58
CA ILE A 527 19.41 -24.41 -9.01
C ILE A 527 19.61 -23.04 -9.66
N SER A 528 20.35 -23.00 -10.75
CA SER A 528 20.56 -21.77 -11.54
C SER A 528 19.67 -21.78 -12.78
N TYR A 529 19.18 -20.61 -13.17
CA TYR A 529 18.32 -20.44 -14.35
C TYR A 529 18.60 -19.10 -15.04
N ASP A 530 18.13 -18.96 -16.28
CA ASP A 530 18.15 -17.68 -17.01
C ASP A 530 16.86 -17.53 -17.81
N ASN A 531 15.91 -16.75 -17.27
CA ASN A 531 14.60 -16.56 -17.89
C ASN A 531 14.67 -15.74 -19.19
N ARG A 532 15.80 -15.08 -19.51
CA ARG A 532 15.94 -14.35 -20.78
C ARG A 532 16.00 -15.28 -21.99
N ALA A 533 16.39 -16.55 -21.76
CA ALA A 533 16.40 -17.61 -22.75
C ALA A 533 15.01 -18.24 -23.00
N ALA A 534 14.02 -17.89 -22.19
CA ALA A 534 12.70 -18.50 -22.17
C ALA A 534 11.63 -17.62 -22.83
N THR A 535 10.50 -18.22 -23.16
CA THR A 535 9.27 -17.56 -23.60
C THR A 535 8.20 -17.69 -22.52
N GLU A 536 7.07 -17.02 -22.72
CA GLU A 536 5.91 -17.16 -21.82
C GLU A 536 5.12 -18.40 -22.20
N SER A 537 4.88 -19.30 -21.24
CA SER A 537 4.13 -20.53 -21.47
C SER A 537 2.74 -20.50 -20.79
N LEU A 538 2.68 -20.63 -19.46
CA LEU A 538 1.46 -20.75 -18.67
C LEU A 538 1.39 -19.71 -17.56
N ASP A 539 0.34 -18.88 -17.56
CA ASP A 539 0.05 -17.95 -16.47
C ASP A 539 -0.28 -18.67 -15.16
N ALA A 540 0.26 -18.16 -14.06
CA ALA A 540 -0.03 -18.62 -12.71
C ALA A 540 -0.87 -17.61 -11.92
N SER A 541 -1.46 -18.03 -10.79
CA SER A 541 -2.35 -17.18 -9.99
C SER A 541 -1.69 -15.93 -9.41
N CYS A 542 -0.36 -15.94 -9.27
CA CYS A 542 0.40 -14.80 -8.80
C CYS A 542 0.85 -13.86 -9.94
N ASP A 543 0.63 -14.22 -11.20
CA ASP A 543 0.96 -13.38 -12.35
C ASP A 543 -0.08 -12.27 -12.58
N SER A 544 0.33 -11.26 -13.34
CA SER A 544 -0.55 -10.16 -13.76
C SER A 544 -0.79 -10.26 -15.25
N ALA A 545 -2.04 -10.49 -15.65
CA ALA A 545 -2.41 -10.74 -17.05
C ALA A 545 -2.06 -9.62 -18.06
N SER A 546 -1.62 -8.44 -17.60
CA SER A 546 -1.15 -7.35 -18.45
C SER A 546 0.34 -7.42 -18.80
N ASN A 547 1.08 -8.35 -18.20
CA ASN A 547 2.53 -8.44 -18.31
C ASN A 547 2.93 -9.81 -18.86
N THR A 548 3.99 -9.84 -19.67
CA THR A 548 4.59 -11.10 -20.13
C THR A 548 5.56 -11.64 -19.08
N TYR A 549 5.43 -12.91 -18.72
CA TYR A 549 6.31 -13.63 -17.79
C TYR A 549 7.08 -14.74 -18.52
N LEU A 550 8.39 -14.56 -18.64
CA LEU A 550 9.27 -15.58 -19.22
C LEU A 550 9.54 -16.64 -18.15
N ASP A 551 9.43 -17.91 -18.52
CA ASP A 551 9.46 -19.00 -17.54
C ASP A 551 10.22 -20.25 -17.98
N VAL A 552 10.87 -20.89 -17.01
CA VAL A 552 11.50 -22.19 -17.20
C VAL A 552 10.92 -23.21 -16.22
N TRP A 553 10.97 -24.47 -16.61
CA TRP A 553 10.31 -25.56 -15.91
C TRP A 553 11.28 -26.58 -15.36
N TYR A 554 10.97 -27.07 -14.16
CA TYR A 554 11.67 -28.16 -13.52
C TYR A 554 10.70 -29.25 -13.09
N GLU A 555 11.12 -30.51 -13.18
CA GLU A 555 10.44 -31.65 -12.55
C GLU A 555 11.27 -32.12 -11.36
N PHE A 556 10.62 -32.44 -10.24
CA PHE A 556 11.29 -33.04 -9.08
C PHE A 556 10.42 -34.12 -8.44
N THR A 557 11.05 -35.05 -7.73
CA THR A 557 10.36 -36.12 -7.00
C THR A 557 10.37 -35.82 -5.50
N MET A 558 9.20 -35.76 -4.87
CA MET A 558 9.06 -35.66 -3.42
C MET A 558 9.46 -36.99 -2.74
N PRO A 559 10.49 -36.98 -1.87
CA PRO A 559 11.03 -38.20 -1.26
C PRO A 559 10.13 -38.78 -0.15
N PHE A 560 9.34 -37.93 0.51
CA PHE A 560 8.43 -38.26 1.60
C PHE A 560 7.23 -37.30 1.57
N GLN A 561 6.20 -37.58 2.37
CA GLN A 561 5.10 -36.64 2.57
C GLN A 561 5.58 -35.45 3.40
N GLY A 562 5.25 -34.22 2.99
CA GLY A 562 5.59 -33.01 3.72
C GLY A 562 5.65 -31.77 2.83
N ASN A 563 6.55 -30.85 3.14
CA ASN A 563 6.60 -29.53 2.53
C ASN A 563 7.83 -29.37 1.63
N VAL A 564 7.77 -28.44 0.68
CA VAL A 564 8.93 -27.94 -0.07
C VAL A 564 9.08 -26.45 0.19
N GLN A 565 10.30 -26.02 0.49
CA GLN A 565 10.65 -24.62 0.65
C GLN A 565 11.52 -24.15 -0.51
N ILE A 566 11.20 -22.96 -1.05
CA ILE A 566 12.06 -22.20 -1.95
C ILE A 566 12.64 -21.00 -1.17
N THR A 567 13.96 -20.82 -1.23
CA THR A 567 14.64 -19.68 -0.56
C THR A 567 15.75 -19.05 -1.40
N GLY A 568 16.18 -17.86 -1.00
CA GLY A 568 17.32 -17.17 -1.59
C GLY A 568 17.00 -16.54 -2.94
N VAL A 569 15.75 -16.12 -3.13
CA VAL A 569 15.24 -15.63 -4.42
C VAL A 569 14.92 -14.13 -4.35
N GLY A 570 14.98 -13.45 -5.49
CA GLY A 570 14.59 -12.06 -5.60
C GLY A 570 13.07 -11.85 -5.52
N SER A 571 12.64 -10.61 -5.25
CA SER A 571 11.21 -10.25 -5.26
C SER A 571 10.61 -10.15 -6.66
N LEU A 572 11.45 -10.20 -7.69
CA LEU A 572 11.05 -10.11 -9.11
C LEU A 572 10.82 -11.48 -9.74
N ASP A 573 11.26 -12.53 -9.05
CA ASP A 573 11.09 -13.93 -9.44
C ASP A 573 9.87 -14.51 -8.74
N ARG A 574 9.23 -15.44 -9.45
CA ARG A 574 8.01 -16.11 -9.03
C ARG A 574 8.20 -17.61 -9.18
N PHE A 575 7.60 -18.32 -8.25
CA PHE A 575 7.67 -19.77 -8.17
C PHE A 575 6.27 -20.33 -8.09
N THR A 576 5.98 -21.30 -8.95
CA THR A 576 4.67 -21.94 -9.00
C THR A 576 4.82 -23.45 -9.04
N PHE A 577 4.16 -24.13 -8.12
CA PHE A 577 4.15 -25.60 -8.04
C PHE A 577 2.89 -26.16 -8.68
N TYR A 578 3.05 -27.24 -9.44
CA TYR A 578 1.95 -27.97 -10.08
C TYR A 578 2.02 -29.46 -9.79
N ASP A 579 0.86 -30.11 -9.71
CA ASP A 579 0.74 -31.57 -9.52
C ASP A 579 1.11 -32.39 -10.76
N ALA A 580 1.06 -31.77 -11.94
CA ALA A 580 1.48 -32.30 -13.23
C ALA A 580 1.75 -31.15 -14.21
N CYS A 581 2.43 -31.40 -15.32
CA CYS A 581 2.52 -30.45 -16.43
C CYS A 581 1.12 -30.13 -16.97
N ASN A 582 0.75 -28.84 -16.99
CA ASN A 582 -0.60 -28.34 -17.24
C ASN A 582 -1.67 -28.87 -16.25
N GLY A 583 -1.24 -29.26 -15.05
CA GLY A 583 -2.09 -29.76 -13.97
C GLY A 583 -2.67 -28.64 -13.10
N ASN A 584 -3.05 -28.99 -11.88
CA ASN A 584 -3.54 -28.02 -10.91
C ASN A 584 -2.38 -27.29 -10.24
N GLU A 585 -2.53 -25.97 -10.12
CA GLU A 585 -1.63 -25.15 -9.30
C GLU A 585 -1.80 -25.51 -7.82
N ILE A 586 -0.68 -25.77 -7.15
CA ILE A 586 -0.61 -26.09 -5.71
C ILE A 586 -0.33 -24.82 -4.92
N SER A 587 0.62 -24.00 -5.38
CA SER A 587 1.00 -22.74 -4.75
C SER A 587 1.69 -21.83 -5.76
N CYS A 588 1.54 -20.51 -5.57
CA CYS A 588 2.22 -19.48 -6.34
C CYS A 588 2.62 -18.36 -5.40
N PHE A 589 3.89 -17.97 -5.44
CA PHE A 589 4.41 -16.88 -4.60
C PHE A 589 5.57 -16.16 -5.28
N SER A 590 5.83 -14.95 -4.81
CA SER A 590 7.08 -14.22 -5.05
C SER A 590 7.89 -14.17 -3.75
N ASN A 591 9.21 -14.05 -3.86
CA ASN A 591 10.16 -14.22 -2.74
C ASN A 591 10.23 -15.68 -2.23
N ASP A 592 10.84 -15.86 -1.06
CA ASP A 592 10.91 -17.13 -0.36
C ASP A 592 9.49 -17.62 0.01
N GLY A 593 9.25 -18.92 -0.13
CA GLY A 593 7.91 -19.48 0.08
C GLY A 593 7.90 -21.00 0.14
N PHE A 594 6.70 -21.56 0.26
CA PHE A 594 6.48 -22.98 0.51
C PHE A 594 5.37 -23.55 -0.38
N ALA A 595 5.50 -24.83 -0.69
CA ALA A 595 4.41 -25.69 -1.11
C ALA A 595 4.16 -26.73 0.00
N PHE A 596 2.96 -26.78 0.55
CA PHE A 596 2.64 -27.55 1.75
C PHE A 596 1.91 -28.86 1.46
N GLY A 597 2.16 -29.88 2.29
CA GLY A 597 1.37 -31.13 2.30
C GLY A 597 1.47 -32.00 1.04
N LEU A 598 2.58 -31.91 0.32
CA LEU A 598 2.84 -32.73 -0.86
C LEU A 598 3.03 -34.18 -0.44
N SER A 599 2.51 -35.11 -1.25
CA SER A 599 2.69 -36.54 -1.07
C SER A 599 3.94 -37.02 -1.82
N THR A 600 4.39 -38.25 -1.58
CA THR A 600 5.45 -38.86 -2.41
C THR A 600 5.00 -38.95 -3.87
N GLY A 601 5.77 -38.39 -4.81
CA GLY A 601 5.40 -38.33 -6.22
C GLY A 601 6.21 -37.29 -6.99
N ASN A 602 5.94 -37.14 -8.28
CA ASN A 602 6.58 -36.13 -9.12
C ASN A 602 5.75 -34.85 -9.18
N TYR A 603 6.42 -33.71 -9.17
CA TYR A 603 5.83 -32.38 -9.21
C TYR A 603 6.60 -31.50 -10.19
N PHE A 604 5.92 -30.45 -10.67
CA PHE A 604 6.50 -29.48 -11.58
C PHE A 604 6.65 -28.13 -10.86
N LEU A 605 7.80 -27.49 -11.06
CA LEU A 605 8.12 -26.16 -10.58
C LEU A 605 8.35 -25.25 -11.78
N ARG A 606 7.49 -24.24 -11.92
CA ARG A 606 7.70 -23.13 -12.85
C ARG A 606 8.45 -22.02 -12.13
N VAL A 607 9.50 -21.52 -12.76
CA VAL A 607 10.29 -20.37 -12.29
C VAL A 607 10.13 -19.27 -13.32
N SER A 608 9.52 -18.15 -12.94
CA SER A 608 9.16 -17.09 -13.89
C SER A 608 9.56 -15.70 -13.40
N SER A 609 9.74 -14.79 -14.35
CA SER A 609 9.99 -13.37 -14.08
C SER A 609 9.36 -12.53 -15.18
N GLN A 610 8.89 -11.33 -14.85
CA GLN A 610 8.40 -10.41 -15.87
C GLN A 610 9.50 -10.12 -16.90
N SER A 611 9.17 -10.07 -18.19
CA SER A 611 10.14 -9.92 -19.29
C SER A 611 11.13 -8.76 -19.09
N ILE A 612 10.67 -7.61 -18.59
CA ILE A 612 11.51 -6.43 -18.30
C ILE A 612 12.53 -6.64 -17.17
N TYR A 613 12.35 -7.66 -16.33
CA TYR A 613 13.23 -8.03 -15.22
C TYR A 613 13.90 -9.39 -15.41
N ALA A 614 13.68 -10.05 -16.55
CA ALA A 614 14.25 -11.35 -16.83
C ALA A 614 15.78 -11.27 -16.77
N SER A 615 16.38 -12.18 -16.01
CA SER A 615 17.82 -12.24 -15.80
C SER A 615 18.28 -13.67 -15.49
N ALA A 616 19.60 -13.86 -15.39
CA ALA A 616 20.18 -15.07 -14.83
C ALA A 616 20.23 -14.98 -13.31
N ASP A 617 19.66 -15.96 -12.62
CA ASP A 617 19.65 -16.03 -11.15
C ASP A 617 19.69 -17.49 -10.65
N SER A 618 19.45 -17.70 -9.36
CA SER A 618 19.41 -19.00 -8.71
C SER A 618 18.44 -19.03 -7.54
N PHE A 619 17.88 -20.20 -7.26
CA PHE A 619 17.03 -20.45 -6.10
C PHE A 619 17.53 -21.66 -5.31
N ARG A 620 17.14 -21.74 -4.03
CA ARG A 620 17.36 -22.92 -3.19
C ARG A 620 16.08 -23.70 -3.01
N ILE A 621 16.13 -25.02 -3.13
CA ILE A 621 15.01 -25.93 -2.88
C ILE A 621 15.35 -26.95 -1.80
N GLN A 622 14.42 -27.23 -0.89
CA GLN A 622 14.53 -28.29 0.11
C GLN A 622 13.16 -28.87 0.49
N ALA A 623 13.06 -30.19 0.59
CA ALA A 623 11.92 -30.91 1.12
C ALA A 623 12.07 -31.20 2.62
N TYR A 624 10.96 -31.07 3.35
CA TYR A 624 10.86 -31.32 4.80
C TYR A 624 9.78 -32.36 5.07
N GLU A 625 10.12 -33.43 5.80
CA GLU A 625 9.17 -34.49 6.14
C GLU A 625 8.14 -33.97 7.14
N ALA A 626 6.86 -34.32 6.92
CA ALA A 626 5.75 -33.91 7.76
C ALA A 626 6.03 -34.15 9.25
N LEU A 627 5.67 -33.16 10.07
CA LEU A 627 5.90 -33.21 11.51
C LEU A 627 4.85 -34.11 12.19
N PRO A 628 5.23 -35.09 13.04
CA PRO A 628 4.25 -35.98 13.69
C PRO A 628 3.31 -35.27 14.68
N ASN A 629 3.81 -34.28 15.40
CA ASN A 629 3.08 -33.50 16.41
C ASN A 629 2.52 -32.17 15.87
N ASP A 630 2.20 -32.12 14.58
CA ASP A 630 1.63 -30.96 13.86
C ASP A 630 0.15 -30.65 14.21
N GLY A 631 -0.38 -31.25 15.28
CA GLY A 631 -1.73 -31.01 15.72
C GLY A 631 -1.94 -31.45 17.15
N CYS A 632 -2.82 -30.76 17.88
CA CYS A 632 -2.99 -30.97 19.32
C CYS A 632 -3.34 -32.42 19.70
N ALA A 633 -4.10 -33.13 18.86
CA ALA A 633 -4.42 -34.55 19.10
C ALA A 633 -3.20 -35.47 19.13
N ASN A 634 -2.10 -35.06 18.48
CA ASN A 634 -0.82 -35.76 18.42
C ASN A 634 0.26 -35.03 19.23
N ALA A 635 -0.14 -34.17 20.18
CA ALA A 635 0.79 -33.41 21.00
C ALA A 635 1.82 -34.34 21.67
N GLU A 636 3.09 -34.00 21.53
CA GLU A 636 4.18 -34.79 22.09
C GLU A 636 4.30 -34.54 23.60
N MET A 637 4.38 -35.60 24.40
CA MET A 637 4.52 -35.47 25.85
C MET A 637 5.93 -35.00 26.21
N ILE A 638 6.03 -33.89 26.94
CA ILE A 638 7.28 -33.30 27.42
C ILE A 638 7.27 -33.13 28.95
N SER A 639 8.45 -33.12 29.56
CA SER A 639 8.63 -32.84 30.98
C SER A 639 8.89 -31.36 31.25
N VAL A 640 8.57 -30.93 32.46
CA VAL A 640 9.01 -29.63 33.00
C VAL A 640 10.31 -29.86 33.73
N ALA A 641 11.37 -29.14 33.37
CA ALA A 641 12.69 -29.26 33.96
C ALA A 641 12.75 -28.72 35.39
N GLY A 642 13.69 -29.25 36.17
CA GLY A 642 14.09 -28.70 37.46
C GLY A 642 14.68 -27.29 37.30
N VAL A 643 14.67 -26.51 38.38
CA VAL A 643 15.18 -25.14 38.36
C VAL A 643 16.69 -25.13 38.07
N GLY A 644 17.10 -24.52 36.96
CA GLY A 644 18.49 -24.46 36.49
C GLY A 644 18.83 -25.46 35.38
N GLU A 645 17.91 -26.36 35.01
CA GLU A 645 18.18 -27.48 34.10
C GLU A 645 17.86 -27.20 32.61
N CYS A 646 17.42 -25.99 32.26
CA CYS A 646 17.18 -25.61 30.86
C CYS A 646 18.43 -25.51 29.97
N SER A 647 19.61 -25.84 30.49
CA SER A 647 20.82 -26.02 29.67
C SER A 647 20.92 -27.41 29.03
N SER A 648 20.24 -28.41 29.59
CA SER A 648 20.32 -29.82 29.18
C SER A 648 18.97 -30.40 28.70
N GLN A 649 17.84 -29.82 29.09
CA GLN A 649 16.49 -30.33 28.81
C GLN A 649 15.70 -29.53 27.76
N ASN A 650 16.37 -29.01 26.73
CA ASN A 650 15.72 -28.24 25.67
C ASN A 650 14.93 -29.13 24.70
N ILE A 651 13.74 -28.69 24.32
CA ILE A 651 12.94 -29.23 23.22
C ILE A 651 13.28 -28.44 21.95
N THR A 652 13.61 -29.14 20.85
CA THR A 652 13.90 -28.53 19.54
C THR A 652 13.02 -29.11 18.45
N VAL A 653 12.45 -28.25 17.61
CA VAL A 653 11.60 -28.64 16.49
C VAL A 653 11.84 -27.75 15.29
N ASP A 654 11.90 -28.35 14.10
CA ASP A 654 11.94 -27.61 12.85
C ASP A 654 10.52 -27.32 12.36
N THR A 655 10.05 -26.08 12.52
CA THR A 655 8.69 -25.70 12.14
C THR A 655 8.46 -25.72 10.63
N ARG A 656 9.51 -25.80 9.79
CA ARG A 656 9.36 -25.94 8.33
C ARG A 656 8.69 -27.26 7.93
N ARG A 657 8.63 -28.22 8.85
CA ARG A 657 7.99 -29.53 8.71
C ARG A 657 6.48 -29.52 8.98
N ALA A 658 5.98 -28.46 9.63
CA ALA A 658 4.59 -28.33 10.05
C ALA A 658 3.70 -27.85 8.90
N SER A 659 2.40 -28.16 8.98
CA SER A 659 1.40 -27.64 8.04
C SER A 659 1.02 -26.20 8.37
N GLU A 660 0.24 -25.58 7.49
CA GLU A 660 -0.23 -24.22 7.69
C GLU A 660 -1.36 -24.15 8.73
N THR A 661 -1.16 -23.32 9.75
CA THR A 661 -2.18 -22.96 10.73
C THR A 661 -2.65 -21.52 10.52
N PHE A 662 -3.97 -21.34 10.50
CA PHE A 662 -4.65 -20.06 10.30
C PHE A 662 -5.57 -19.70 11.48
N ALA A 663 -5.83 -18.40 11.68
CA ALA A 663 -6.86 -17.95 12.59
C ALA A 663 -8.26 -18.49 12.19
N PRO A 664 -9.16 -18.84 13.14
CA PRO A 664 -9.10 -18.57 14.59
C PRO A 664 -8.47 -19.69 15.43
N ASN A 665 -7.84 -20.70 14.83
CA ASN A 665 -7.33 -21.88 15.53
C ASN A 665 -5.93 -21.66 16.12
N ILE A 666 -5.63 -20.42 16.53
CA ILE A 666 -4.31 -19.98 16.96
C ILE A 666 -4.46 -18.98 18.10
N GLY A 667 -3.56 -19.01 19.08
CA GLY A 667 -3.70 -18.22 20.32
C GLY A 667 -3.84 -16.71 20.13
N ASP A 668 -4.32 -16.02 21.15
CA ASP A 668 -4.70 -14.61 21.09
C ASP A 668 -3.53 -13.65 20.82
N CYS A 669 -2.29 -14.09 21.13
CA CYS A 669 -1.07 -13.34 20.86
C CYS A 669 -0.49 -13.55 19.46
N PHE A 670 -1.08 -14.42 18.64
CA PHE A 670 -0.68 -14.63 17.26
C PHE A 670 -1.30 -13.59 16.33
N SER A 671 -0.53 -13.17 15.32
CA SER A 671 -1.04 -12.26 14.30
C SER A 671 -1.96 -12.99 13.32
N THR A 672 -3.15 -12.44 13.10
CA THR A 672 -4.10 -12.97 12.11
C THR A 672 -3.73 -12.63 10.66
N SER A 673 -2.72 -11.78 10.44
CA SER A 673 -2.25 -11.38 9.10
C SER A 673 -1.07 -12.21 8.60
N GLN A 674 -0.71 -13.29 9.29
CA GLN A 674 0.42 -14.16 8.95
C GLN A 674 -0.03 -15.61 8.89
N VAL A 675 0.70 -16.41 8.11
CA VAL A 675 0.60 -17.88 8.13
C VAL A 675 1.60 -18.40 9.16
N TRP A 676 1.16 -19.34 9.98
CA TRP A 676 1.95 -19.91 11.07
C TRP A 676 2.18 -21.39 10.85
N LEU A 677 3.35 -21.85 11.30
CA LEU A 677 3.76 -23.24 11.28
C LEU A 677 4.02 -23.65 12.73
N ASP A 678 3.30 -24.65 13.23
CA ASP A 678 3.28 -24.98 14.65
C ASP A 678 3.60 -26.45 14.97
N ALA A 679 3.97 -26.67 16.22
CA ALA A 679 4.17 -27.98 16.80
C ALA A 679 3.48 -28.02 18.17
N TRP A 680 2.86 -29.15 18.48
CA TRP A 680 2.08 -29.33 19.69
C TRP A 680 2.81 -30.22 20.70
N TYR A 681 2.77 -29.77 21.94
CA TYR A 681 3.33 -30.48 23.09
C TYR A 681 2.32 -30.54 24.22
N VAL A 682 2.45 -31.54 25.09
CA VAL A 682 1.60 -31.72 26.27
C VAL A 682 2.48 -31.99 27.49
N PHE A 683 2.17 -31.37 28.62
CA PHE A 683 2.89 -31.59 29.87
C PHE A 683 1.94 -31.63 31.06
N GLU A 684 2.32 -32.35 32.11
CA GLU A 684 1.63 -32.31 33.39
C GLU A 684 2.34 -31.31 34.32
N ALA A 685 1.57 -30.41 34.93
CA ALA A 685 2.13 -29.37 35.79
C ALA A 685 2.63 -29.95 37.13
N PRO A 686 3.93 -29.80 37.46
CA PRO A 686 4.51 -30.33 38.69
C PRO A 686 4.35 -29.38 39.90
N ILE A 687 3.70 -28.23 39.73
CA ILE A 687 3.46 -27.21 40.76
C ILE A 687 2.11 -26.52 40.56
N THR A 688 1.60 -25.91 41.64
CA THR A 688 0.60 -24.83 41.54
C THR A 688 1.34 -23.50 41.64
N GLY A 689 1.30 -22.69 40.59
CA GLY A 689 2.09 -21.47 40.48
C GLY A 689 2.45 -21.16 39.03
N ASN A 690 3.71 -20.82 38.79
CA ASN A 690 4.21 -20.33 37.51
C ASN A 690 5.36 -21.20 37.02
N ILE A 691 5.24 -21.75 35.82
CA ILE A 691 6.35 -22.37 35.06
C ILE A 691 6.93 -21.30 34.15
N ASN A 692 8.26 -21.21 34.08
CA ASN A 692 8.93 -20.35 33.12
C ASN A 692 9.16 -21.11 31.82
N LEU A 693 8.83 -20.51 30.68
CA LEU A 693 9.23 -20.97 29.37
C LEU A 693 10.35 -20.04 28.86
N THR A 694 11.50 -20.63 28.55
CA THR A 694 12.63 -19.92 27.94
C THR A 694 12.90 -20.47 26.54
N SER A 695 13.32 -19.62 25.62
CA SER A 695 13.61 -19.99 24.23
C SER A 695 14.93 -19.40 23.75
N THR A 696 15.65 -20.12 22.90
CA THR A 696 17.00 -19.70 22.46
C THR A 696 17.00 -18.82 21.21
N ASN A 697 15.86 -18.71 20.52
CA ASN A 697 15.73 -17.99 19.26
C ASN A 697 14.68 -16.88 19.40
N SER A 698 14.87 -15.78 18.66
CA SER A 698 13.82 -14.76 18.53
C SER A 698 12.75 -15.17 17.52
N ASN A 699 11.58 -14.51 17.58
CA ASN A 699 10.43 -14.74 16.69
C ASN A 699 9.75 -16.11 16.91
N ASN A 700 9.77 -16.59 18.15
CA ASN A 700 8.96 -17.72 18.57
C ASN A 700 7.68 -17.21 19.21
N THR A 701 6.58 -17.92 19.03
CA THR A 701 5.32 -17.61 19.70
C THR A 701 4.78 -18.89 20.33
N PHE A 702 4.29 -18.76 21.56
CA PHE A 702 3.73 -19.86 22.32
C PHE A 702 2.33 -19.51 22.79
N ALA A 703 1.39 -20.43 22.61
CA ALA A 703 0.11 -20.44 23.32
C ALA A 703 -0.02 -21.70 24.14
N VAL A 704 -0.66 -21.59 25.30
CA VAL A 704 -0.87 -22.70 26.23
C VAL A 704 -2.34 -22.84 26.54
N TYR A 705 -2.85 -24.07 26.52
CA TYR A 705 -4.26 -24.41 26.68
C TYR A 705 -4.48 -25.45 27.77
N THR A 706 -5.66 -25.44 28.39
CA THR A 706 -6.05 -26.45 29.41
C THR A 706 -6.41 -27.82 28.82
N ALA A 707 -6.70 -27.88 27.52
CA ALA A 707 -6.97 -29.08 26.74
C ALA A 707 -6.86 -28.73 25.25
N CYS A 708 -6.87 -29.72 24.35
CA CYS A 708 -7.12 -29.43 22.93
C CYS A 708 -8.48 -28.74 22.77
N ASP A 709 -8.49 -27.63 22.01
CA ASP A 709 -9.63 -26.72 21.87
C ASP A 709 -10.16 -26.15 23.21
N GLY A 710 -9.33 -26.19 24.25
CA GLY A 710 -9.63 -25.71 25.59
C GLY A 710 -9.43 -24.20 25.76
N ALA A 711 -9.57 -23.72 26.99
CA ALA A 711 -9.32 -22.31 27.30
C ALA A 711 -7.82 -22.01 27.23
N GLU A 712 -7.46 -20.88 26.60
CA GLU A 712 -6.11 -20.34 26.63
C GLU A 712 -5.73 -19.89 28.05
N VAL A 713 -4.55 -20.26 28.48
CA VAL A 713 -3.97 -20.04 29.81
C VAL A 713 -2.90 -18.96 29.76
N ALA A 714 -2.08 -18.98 28.71
CA ALA A 714 -1.04 -17.99 28.46
C ALA A 714 -0.75 -17.92 26.96
N CYS A 715 -0.37 -16.74 26.49
CA CYS A 715 0.16 -16.55 25.15
C CYS A 715 1.21 -15.44 25.18
N PHE A 716 2.39 -15.73 24.64
CA PHE A 716 3.53 -14.81 24.67
C PHE A 716 4.52 -15.10 23.53
N ALA A 717 5.42 -14.14 23.29
CA ALA A 717 6.48 -14.25 22.30
C ALA A 717 7.85 -14.48 22.98
N ASN A 718 8.61 -15.44 22.44
CA ASN A 718 9.88 -15.92 22.95
C ASN A 718 9.76 -16.51 24.36
N ASP A 719 9.97 -15.71 25.40
CA ASP A 719 9.98 -16.18 26.78
C ASP A 719 8.69 -15.76 27.48
N GLY A 720 8.25 -16.57 28.44
CA GLY A 720 7.04 -16.26 29.17
C GLY A 720 6.84 -17.10 30.42
N VAL A 721 5.71 -16.83 31.06
CA VAL A 721 5.33 -17.46 32.32
C VAL A 721 3.96 -18.09 32.15
N ILE A 722 3.85 -19.37 32.51
CA ILE A 722 2.64 -20.16 32.35
C ILE A 722 2.06 -20.41 33.74
N PRO A 723 0.89 -19.83 34.07
CA PRO A 723 0.20 -20.12 35.31
C PRO A 723 -0.40 -21.53 35.25
N VAL A 724 -0.06 -22.37 36.21
CA VAL A 724 -0.46 -23.78 36.26
C VAL A 724 -0.96 -24.19 37.63
N THR A 725 -1.78 -25.24 37.65
CA THR A 725 -2.22 -25.93 38.86
C THR A 725 -1.63 -27.33 38.89
N PHE A 726 -1.10 -27.74 40.03
CA PHE A 726 -0.45 -29.03 40.21
C PHE A 726 -1.32 -30.19 39.73
N GLY A 727 -0.72 -31.10 38.95
CA GLY A 727 -1.36 -32.31 38.43
C GLY A 727 -2.33 -32.09 37.26
N ASN A 728 -2.57 -30.84 36.84
CA ASN A 728 -3.31 -30.57 35.60
C ASN A 728 -2.41 -30.75 34.38
N THR A 729 -3.00 -31.23 33.29
CA THR A 729 -2.34 -31.33 31.99
C THR A 729 -2.59 -30.07 31.17
N TYR A 730 -1.55 -29.58 30.49
CA TYR A 730 -1.59 -28.41 29.62
C TYR A 730 -0.99 -28.73 28.25
N TYR A 731 -1.48 -28.04 27.22
CA TYR A 731 -1.04 -28.20 25.83
C TYR A 731 -0.35 -26.93 25.37
N ILE A 732 0.80 -27.03 24.73
CA ILE A 732 1.58 -25.91 24.21
C ILE A 732 1.58 -25.99 22.68
N GLN A 733 1.16 -24.91 22.04
CA GLN A 733 1.36 -24.66 20.62
C GLN A 733 2.60 -23.78 20.47
N ALA A 734 3.69 -24.36 19.97
CA ALA A 734 4.95 -23.67 19.71
C ALA A 734 5.08 -23.38 18.22
N ALA A 735 5.16 -22.11 17.82
CA ALA A 735 5.09 -21.74 16.41
C ALA A 735 6.05 -20.63 15.98
N ARG A 736 6.24 -20.56 14.66
CA ARG A 736 6.86 -19.44 13.94
C ARG A 736 6.05 -19.11 12.70
N SER A 737 6.07 -17.86 12.27
CA SER A 737 5.46 -17.51 10.98
C SER A 737 6.31 -18.00 9.81
N THR A 738 5.70 -18.16 8.64
CA THR A 738 6.38 -18.64 7.42
C THR A 738 7.63 -17.82 7.07
N ASN A 739 7.65 -16.52 7.36
CA ASN A 739 8.80 -15.62 7.16
C ASN A 739 10.01 -15.94 8.05
N PHE A 740 9.80 -16.61 9.19
CA PHE A 740 10.83 -16.97 10.16
C PHE A 740 10.90 -18.49 10.41
N ALA A 741 10.29 -19.28 9.53
CA ALA A 741 10.22 -20.73 9.64
C ALA A 741 11.63 -21.33 9.65
N ASN A 742 11.99 -21.96 10.77
CA ASN A 742 13.28 -22.61 11.01
C ASN A 742 13.17 -23.37 12.35
N GLU A 743 14.27 -24.00 12.79
CA GLU A 743 14.38 -24.62 14.11
C GLU A 743 14.02 -23.65 15.25
N LEU A 744 13.09 -24.09 16.09
CA LEU A 744 12.64 -23.47 17.33
C LEU A 744 13.08 -24.35 18.49
N THR A 745 13.69 -23.74 19.50
CA THR A 745 14.13 -24.44 20.71
C THR A 745 13.61 -23.72 21.95
N PHE A 746 13.04 -24.49 22.90
CA PHE A 746 12.49 -23.98 24.16
C PHE A 746 12.65 -24.97 25.32
N CYS A 747 12.47 -24.49 26.55
CA CYS A 747 12.49 -25.29 27.76
C CYS A 747 11.44 -24.78 28.76
N LEU A 748 10.77 -25.71 29.45
CA LEU A 748 9.88 -25.44 30.58
C LEU A 748 10.64 -25.66 31.88
N GLU A 749 10.58 -24.71 32.81
CA GLU A 749 11.32 -24.75 34.08
C GLU A 749 10.39 -24.50 35.27
N GLY A 750 10.51 -25.31 36.33
CA GLY A 750 9.81 -25.08 37.60
C GLY A 750 9.38 -26.33 38.34
N ALA A 751 9.82 -27.52 37.93
CA ALA A 751 9.56 -28.73 38.70
C ALA A 751 10.37 -28.72 40.01
N PRO A 752 9.78 -29.04 41.18
CA PRO A 752 10.50 -29.26 42.41
C PRO A 752 11.28 -30.58 42.34
N ASP A 753 12.40 -30.65 43.05
CA ASP A 753 13.15 -31.89 43.17
C ASP A 753 12.39 -32.90 44.05
N VAL A 754 12.68 -34.19 43.91
CA VAL A 754 12.16 -35.19 44.85
C VAL A 754 12.90 -35.06 46.18
N ALA A 755 12.13 -35.03 47.29
CA ALA A 755 12.69 -34.80 48.61
C ALA A 755 13.75 -35.83 48.95
N GLN A 756 14.96 -35.36 49.23
CA GLN A 756 16.11 -36.22 49.53
C GLN A 756 15.92 -36.98 50.85
N GLY A 757 15.36 -36.30 51.85
CA GLY A 757 15.23 -36.81 53.22
C GLY A 757 16.59 -36.94 53.94
N MET A 758 16.57 -36.88 55.28
CA MET A 758 17.77 -37.09 56.09
C MET A 758 17.87 -38.53 56.56
N VAL A 759 18.91 -39.22 56.07
CA VAL A 759 19.22 -40.61 56.37
C VAL A 759 19.20 -40.91 57.88
N GLY A 760 18.43 -41.93 58.27
CA GLY A 760 18.26 -42.40 59.64
C GLY A 760 17.35 -41.54 60.52
N ILE A 761 16.74 -40.49 59.97
CA ILE A 761 15.85 -39.57 60.69
C ILE A 761 14.43 -39.69 60.15
N CYS A 762 13.46 -39.76 61.07
CA CYS A 762 12.05 -39.63 60.74
C CYS A 762 11.69 -38.15 60.64
N GLU A 763 11.51 -37.66 59.43
CA GLU A 763 11.18 -36.26 59.16
C GLU A 763 9.67 -36.05 59.16
N ASN A 764 9.22 -35.05 59.91
CA ASN A 764 7.83 -34.60 59.84
C ASN A 764 7.70 -33.61 58.69
N ILE A 765 6.90 -33.98 57.69
CA ILE A 765 6.63 -33.12 56.55
C ILE A 765 5.53 -32.12 56.93
N PRO A 766 5.64 -30.84 56.53
CA PRO A 766 4.59 -29.84 56.73
C PRO A 766 3.19 -30.39 56.39
N SER A 767 2.24 -30.23 57.30
CA SER A 767 0.88 -30.74 57.11
C SER A 767 0.12 -29.92 56.07
N VAL A 768 -0.68 -30.59 55.24
CA VAL A 768 -1.56 -29.95 54.25
C VAL A 768 -3.03 -30.14 54.63
N GLU A 769 -3.90 -29.20 54.27
CA GLU A 769 -5.35 -29.32 54.49
C GLU A 769 -6.06 -29.70 53.17
N ILE A 770 -6.75 -30.84 53.15
CA ILE A 770 -7.55 -31.29 52.01
C ILE A 770 -9.02 -31.37 52.46
N SER A 771 -9.76 -30.30 52.21
CA SER A 771 -11.12 -30.13 52.74
C SER A 771 -12.03 -29.39 51.77
N ASN A 772 -13.35 -29.52 51.97
CA ASN A 772 -14.31 -28.76 51.16
C ASN A 772 -14.14 -27.24 51.34
N THR A 773 -13.58 -26.80 52.47
CA THR A 773 -13.32 -25.38 52.75
C THR A 773 -12.17 -24.85 51.90
N GLN A 774 -11.15 -25.68 51.65
CA GLN A 774 -10.03 -25.36 50.75
C GLN A 774 -10.36 -25.60 49.27
N ALA A 775 -11.56 -26.13 48.96
CA ALA A 775 -12.05 -26.41 47.61
C ALA A 775 -11.14 -27.33 46.75
N ASN A 776 -10.28 -28.13 47.38
CA ASN A 776 -9.25 -28.94 46.72
C ASN A 776 -9.52 -30.46 46.78
N THR A 777 -10.72 -30.89 47.18
CA THR A 777 -11.04 -32.32 47.40
C THR A 777 -11.02 -33.18 46.13
N ASN A 778 -11.04 -32.56 44.95
CA ASN A 778 -10.93 -33.24 43.65
C ASN A 778 -9.64 -32.86 42.88
N GLU A 779 -8.73 -32.13 43.50
CA GLU A 779 -7.46 -31.71 42.91
C GLU A 779 -6.32 -32.53 43.50
N TRP A 780 -5.22 -32.63 42.75
CA TRP A 780 -3.98 -33.16 43.32
C TRP A 780 -3.35 -32.12 44.24
N VAL A 781 -3.14 -32.50 45.51
CA VAL A 781 -2.49 -31.65 46.51
C VAL A 781 -1.08 -32.18 46.75
N PRO A 782 -0.02 -31.42 46.41
CA PRO A 782 1.36 -31.83 46.68
C PRO A 782 1.67 -31.73 48.17
N ILE A 783 2.48 -32.66 48.65
CA ILE A 783 3.04 -32.71 50.00
C ILE A 783 4.54 -32.46 49.84
N LEU A 784 4.96 -31.26 50.21
CA LEU A 784 6.32 -30.77 50.07
C LEU A 784 7.03 -30.75 51.43
N ASP A 785 8.33 -30.99 51.44
CA ASP A 785 9.15 -30.82 52.62
C ASP A 785 9.40 -29.33 52.96
N ALA A 786 10.28 -29.07 53.93
CA ALA A 786 10.60 -27.70 54.34
C ALA A 786 11.47 -26.94 53.32
N ALA A 787 12.15 -27.64 52.41
CA ALA A 787 12.94 -27.07 51.31
C ALA A 787 12.07 -26.76 50.08
N GLY A 788 10.89 -27.39 49.98
CA GLY A 788 9.97 -27.27 48.85
C GLY A 788 10.01 -28.48 47.92
N ASP A 789 10.74 -29.53 48.29
CA ASP A 789 10.93 -30.74 47.50
C ASP A 789 9.74 -31.69 47.70
N ILE A 790 9.39 -32.44 46.66
CA ILE A 790 8.16 -33.23 46.64
C ILE A 790 8.35 -34.60 47.28
N VAL A 791 7.45 -34.95 48.21
CA VAL A 791 7.44 -36.25 48.91
C VAL A 791 6.31 -37.13 48.38
N ALA A 792 5.11 -36.57 48.30
CA ALA A 792 3.90 -37.26 47.90
C ALA A 792 2.90 -36.27 47.28
N ALA A 793 1.86 -36.78 46.63
CA ALA A 793 0.69 -35.99 46.27
C ALA A 793 -0.59 -36.81 46.48
N ILE A 794 -1.69 -36.15 46.84
CA ILE A 794 -2.97 -36.83 47.11
C ILE A 794 -4.08 -36.12 46.33
N ASN A 795 -4.85 -36.89 45.55
CA ASN A 795 -6.18 -36.48 45.10
C ASN A 795 -7.21 -37.20 45.96
N ALA A 796 -7.98 -36.44 46.74
CA ALA A 796 -8.94 -37.00 47.66
C ALA A 796 -10.20 -37.56 46.96
N ASN A 797 -10.34 -37.42 45.63
CA ASN A 797 -11.45 -37.94 44.83
C ASN A 797 -12.83 -37.60 45.44
N GLY A 798 -12.96 -36.38 45.97
CA GLY A 798 -14.17 -35.85 46.61
C GLY A 798 -14.28 -36.10 48.12
N ASN A 799 -13.32 -36.79 48.74
CA ASN A 799 -13.28 -36.97 50.20
C ASN A 799 -12.78 -35.71 50.91
N ASP A 800 -13.37 -35.39 52.06
CA ASP A 800 -12.86 -34.36 52.98
C ASP A 800 -11.94 -35.05 54.01
N LEU A 801 -10.64 -34.86 53.87
CA LEU A 801 -9.63 -35.52 54.71
C LEU A 801 -9.22 -34.64 55.92
N GLY A 802 -9.58 -33.36 55.89
CA GLY A 802 -9.12 -32.34 56.84
C GLY A 802 -7.60 -32.19 56.80
N THR A 803 -6.95 -32.11 57.97
CA THR A 803 -5.48 -32.03 58.04
C THR A 803 -4.85 -33.39 57.74
N VAL A 804 -3.99 -33.43 56.74
CA VAL A 804 -3.13 -34.55 56.37
C VAL A 804 -1.73 -34.31 56.93
N THR A 805 -1.17 -35.32 57.59
CA THR A 805 0.20 -35.32 58.11
C THR A 805 0.99 -36.44 57.45
N THR A 806 2.22 -36.15 57.07
CA THR A 806 3.10 -37.08 56.38
C THR A 806 4.45 -37.12 57.07
N THR A 807 5.05 -38.30 57.15
CA THR A 807 6.44 -38.46 57.57
C THR A 807 7.25 -39.19 56.51
N LEU A 808 8.49 -38.76 56.32
CA LEU A 808 9.47 -39.36 55.41
C LEU A 808 10.61 -39.95 56.23
N PHE A 809 11.03 -41.17 55.92
CA PHE A 809 12.21 -41.80 56.51
C PHE A 809 13.04 -42.47 55.41
N ILE A 810 14.34 -42.24 55.45
CA ILE A 810 15.32 -42.87 54.57
C ILE A 810 16.27 -43.73 55.41
N GLU A 811 16.38 -45.02 55.11
CA GLU A 811 17.30 -45.93 55.80
C GLU A 811 18.77 -45.68 55.40
N ASN A 812 19.71 -46.02 56.30
CA ASN A 812 21.15 -45.88 56.04
C ASN A 812 21.70 -46.87 55.01
N ALA A 813 21.02 -48.00 54.81
CA ALA A 813 21.39 -49.00 53.82
C ALA A 813 20.70 -48.70 52.48
N ASP A 814 21.37 -49.04 51.38
CA ASP A 814 20.88 -48.80 50.01
C ASP A 814 19.51 -49.45 49.75
N THR A 815 19.24 -50.58 50.43
CA THR A 815 17.94 -51.27 50.42
C THR A 815 17.62 -51.88 51.79
N ARG A 816 16.37 -52.29 51.98
CA ARG A 816 15.89 -52.98 53.19
C ARG A 816 15.38 -54.36 52.80
N ASP A 817 15.46 -55.33 53.72
CA ASP A 817 14.96 -56.70 53.48
C ASP A 817 14.07 -57.15 54.63
N PHE A 818 12.97 -57.81 54.30
CA PHE A 818 12.20 -58.58 55.26
C PHE A 818 11.92 -59.99 54.73
N SER A 819 12.48 -60.99 55.39
CA SER A 819 12.24 -62.41 55.07
C SER A 819 12.61 -62.78 53.61
N GLY A 820 13.65 -62.15 53.05
CA GLY A 820 14.10 -62.39 51.68
C GLY A 820 13.34 -61.58 50.61
N GLN A 821 12.54 -60.60 51.02
CA GLN A 821 11.89 -59.62 50.15
C GLN A 821 12.59 -58.26 50.33
N PRO A 822 13.40 -57.82 49.34
CA PRO A 822 13.93 -56.46 49.32
C PRO A 822 12.82 -55.44 49.08
N TYR A 823 12.96 -54.26 49.70
CA TYR A 823 12.10 -53.10 49.52
C TYR A 823 12.91 -51.80 49.67
N LEU A 824 12.33 -50.70 49.18
CA LEU A 824 13.02 -49.41 49.07
C LEU A 824 13.47 -48.91 50.44
N ARG A 825 14.62 -48.21 50.47
CA ARG A 825 15.11 -47.54 51.68
C ARG A 825 14.21 -46.40 52.16
N ARG A 826 13.30 -45.92 51.29
CA ARG A 826 12.31 -44.87 51.54
C ARG A 826 11.00 -45.43 52.13
N GLU A 827 10.59 -44.85 53.24
CA GLU A 827 9.33 -45.15 53.94
C GLU A 827 8.51 -43.85 54.05
N VAL A 828 7.27 -43.88 53.55
CA VAL A 828 6.34 -42.73 53.64
C VAL A 828 5.11 -43.14 54.44
N SER A 829 4.82 -42.41 55.52
CA SER A 829 3.62 -42.62 56.33
C SER A 829 2.71 -41.42 56.21
N ILE A 830 1.43 -41.67 55.92
CA ILE A 830 0.40 -40.64 55.74
C ILE A 830 -0.71 -40.90 56.74
N SER A 831 -1.24 -39.84 57.35
CA SER A 831 -2.47 -39.92 58.16
C SER A 831 -3.33 -38.68 57.96
N ALA A 832 -4.65 -38.84 58.08
CA ALA A 832 -5.62 -37.78 57.88
C ALA A 832 -6.54 -37.65 59.11
N SER A 833 -6.94 -36.42 59.43
CA SER A 833 -7.87 -36.16 60.54
C SER A 833 -9.26 -36.79 60.34
N ASN A 834 -9.70 -36.90 59.08
CA ASN A 834 -10.91 -37.60 58.68
C ASN A 834 -10.54 -38.80 57.80
N ALA A 835 -11.01 -40.00 58.15
CA ALA A 835 -10.77 -41.19 57.35
C ALA A 835 -11.53 -41.12 56.01
N PRO A 836 -10.91 -41.53 54.88
CA PRO A 836 -11.58 -41.49 53.58
C PRO A 836 -12.78 -42.45 53.55
N SER A 837 -13.87 -42.00 52.97
CA SER A 837 -15.13 -42.76 52.83
C SER A 837 -15.18 -43.61 51.55
N SER A 838 -14.33 -43.28 50.58
CA SER A 838 -14.10 -43.96 49.32
C SER A 838 -12.62 -43.87 48.94
N SER A 839 -12.20 -44.52 47.86
CA SER A 839 -10.79 -44.56 47.46
C SER A 839 -10.24 -43.18 47.10
N VAL A 840 -9.10 -42.82 47.69
CA VAL A 840 -8.28 -41.67 47.27
C VAL A 840 -7.14 -42.14 46.37
N SER A 841 -6.63 -41.24 45.53
CA SER A 841 -5.46 -41.48 44.69
C SER A 841 -4.23 -40.84 45.33
N VAL A 842 -3.13 -41.58 45.39
CA VAL A 842 -1.88 -41.13 46.02
C VAL A 842 -0.74 -41.35 45.04
N ARG A 843 0.15 -40.38 44.94
CA ARG A 843 1.46 -40.49 44.30
C ARG A 843 2.55 -40.42 45.36
N LEU A 844 3.53 -41.31 45.29
CA LEU A 844 4.76 -41.24 46.09
C LEU A 844 5.92 -41.00 45.14
N TYR A 845 6.76 -40.01 45.47
CA TYR A 845 7.92 -39.63 44.68
C TYR A 845 9.16 -40.31 45.26
N LEU A 846 9.93 -40.95 44.39
CA LEU A 846 11.04 -41.83 44.70
C LEU A 846 12.26 -41.35 43.94
N LEU A 847 13.43 -41.35 44.58
CA LEU A 847 14.66 -41.00 43.87
C LEU A 847 15.06 -42.11 42.90
N GLY A 848 15.62 -41.73 41.75
CA GLY A 848 16.10 -42.67 40.75
C GLY A 848 17.18 -43.61 41.29
N ASP A 849 18.10 -43.07 42.09
CA ASP A 849 19.18 -43.85 42.72
C ASP A 849 18.64 -44.91 43.70
N GLU A 850 17.61 -44.59 44.48
CA GLU A 850 16.93 -45.52 45.39
C GLU A 850 16.27 -46.68 44.63
N VAL A 851 15.64 -46.38 43.49
CA VAL A 851 15.00 -47.39 42.64
C VAL A 851 16.05 -48.28 41.99
N ASP A 852 17.14 -47.70 41.48
CA ASP A 852 18.26 -48.43 40.90
C ASP A 852 18.89 -49.39 41.92
N ASP A 853 19.12 -48.93 43.14
CA ASP A 853 19.62 -49.75 44.25
C ASP A 853 18.68 -50.94 44.55
N LEU A 854 17.36 -50.72 44.52
CA LEU A 854 16.37 -51.78 44.71
C LEU A 854 16.32 -52.76 43.55
N MET A 855 16.40 -52.29 42.30
CA MET A 855 16.46 -53.14 41.10
C MET A 855 17.70 -54.02 41.10
N LEU A 856 18.83 -53.54 41.64
CA LEU A 856 20.04 -54.34 41.83
C LEU A 856 19.88 -55.40 42.93
N ALA A 857 19.10 -55.11 43.97
CA ALA A 857 18.89 -56.02 45.09
C ALA A 857 17.80 -57.07 44.83
N ASP A 858 16.79 -56.77 44.00
CA ASP A 858 15.65 -57.63 43.73
C ASP A 858 15.56 -58.04 42.26
N SER A 859 15.88 -59.31 41.99
CA SER A 859 15.81 -59.87 40.63
C SER A 859 14.40 -59.91 40.02
N ASN A 860 13.34 -59.65 40.79
CA ASN A 860 11.97 -59.60 40.30
C ASN A 860 11.55 -58.19 39.83
N LEU A 861 12.38 -57.16 40.07
CA LEU A 861 12.13 -55.78 39.67
C LEU A 861 13.04 -55.44 38.48
N THR A 862 12.53 -55.54 37.25
CA THR A 862 13.31 -55.33 36.02
C THR A 862 13.06 -53.98 35.35
N ALA A 863 11.97 -53.32 35.73
CA ALA A 863 11.65 -51.95 35.39
C ALA A 863 10.86 -51.31 36.54
N ILE A 864 10.83 -49.98 36.59
CA ILE A 864 10.01 -49.23 37.56
C ILE A 864 8.52 -49.63 37.53
N SER A 865 8.01 -50.09 36.38
CA SER A 865 6.64 -50.59 36.24
C SER A 865 6.34 -51.84 37.06
N ASP A 866 7.35 -52.59 37.48
CA ASP A 866 7.19 -53.79 38.31
C ASP A 866 7.12 -53.43 39.82
N LEU A 867 7.21 -52.13 40.17
CA LEU A 867 7.15 -51.67 41.55
C LEU A 867 5.70 -51.68 42.07
N GLU A 868 5.49 -52.39 43.17
CA GLU A 868 4.28 -52.38 43.95
C GLU A 868 4.47 -51.61 45.27
N LEU A 869 3.42 -51.57 46.08
CA LEU A 869 3.44 -50.91 47.37
C LEU A 869 2.90 -51.83 48.46
N MET A 870 3.71 -52.08 49.48
CA MET A 870 3.26 -52.74 50.70
C MET A 870 2.71 -51.68 51.67
N ARG A 871 1.44 -51.81 52.04
CA ARG A 871 0.81 -51.00 53.08
C ARG A 871 0.75 -51.77 54.40
N VAL A 872 1.28 -51.17 55.47
CA VAL A 872 1.30 -51.77 56.81
C VAL A 872 0.60 -50.86 57.80
N ASN A 873 -0.39 -51.41 58.50
CA ASN A 873 -1.18 -50.69 59.50
C ASN A 873 -0.30 -50.25 60.69
N GLY A 874 -0.23 -48.95 60.95
CA GLY A 874 0.51 -48.38 62.07
C GLY A 874 1.12 -47.01 61.76
N SER A 875 2.00 -46.57 62.67
CA SER A 875 2.82 -45.37 62.55
C SER A 875 4.27 -45.76 62.81
N THR A 876 5.03 -46.13 61.78
CA THR A 876 6.44 -46.46 61.94
C THR A 876 7.29 -45.55 61.09
N CYS A 877 8.53 -45.40 61.54
CA CYS A 877 9.51 -44.48 61.00
C CYS A 877 10.93 -44.87 61.49
N THR A 878 11.15 -46.17 61.75
CA THR A 878 12.43 -46.67 62.31
C THR A 878 12.71 -48.14 62.01
N THR A 879 11.85 -49.09 62.35
CA THR A 879 12.21 -50.53 62.28
C THR A 879 11.90 -51.23 60.95
N GLY A 880 11.24 -50.55 60.01
CA GLY A 880 10.65 -51.17 58.82
C GLY A 880 9.46 -52.04 59.20
N TYR A 881 8.90 -52.78 58.22
CA TYR A 881 7.77 -53.66 58.50
C TYR A 881 8.23 -55.01 59.11
N THR A 882 7.60 -55.40 60.22
CA THR A 882 7.95 -56.61 61.00
C THR A 882 6.99 -57.79 60.78
N SER A 883 5.96 -57.60 59.97
CA SER A 883 4.97 -58.60 59.56
C SER A 883 4.43 -58.24 58.17
N GLY A 884 3.90 -59.20 57.42
CA GLY A 884 3.27 -58.94 56.12
C GLY A 884 2.14 -57.90 56.21
N GLY A 885 1.95 -57.16 55.11
CA GLY A 885 0.90 -56.16 54.93
C GLY A 885 0.04 -56.40 53.70
N ASP A 886 -0.71 -55.37 53.29
CA ASP A 886 -1.53 -55.42 52.08
C ASP A 886 -0.72 -54.90 50.88
N PHE A 887 -0.55 -55.72 49.85
CA PHE A 887 0.05 -55.28 48.59
C PHE A 887 -0.97 -54.48 47.76
N ILE A 888 -0.51 -53.36 47.21
CA ILE A 888 -1.27 -52.48 46.32
C ILE A 888 -0.49 -52.38 45.01
N THR A 889 -1.16 -52.73 43.92
CA THR A 889 -0.62 -52.52 42.57
C THR A 889 -0.48 -51.04 42.30
N THR A 890 0.64 -50.62 41.71
CA THR A 890 0.88 -49.23 41.36
C THR A 890 1.03 -49.05 39.86
N SER A 891 0.91 -47.81 39.40
CA SER A 891 1.36 -47.38 38.09
C SER A 891 2.49 -46.38 38.27
N SER A 892 3.62 -46.58 37.62
CA SER A 892 4.78 -45.69 37.70
C SER A 892 4.85 -44.72 36.52
N SER A 893 5.49 -43.57 36.73
CA SER A 893 5.91 -42.64 35.68
C SER A 893 7.27 -42.04 36.03
N SER A 894 8.02 -41.63 35.01
CA SER A 894 9.22 -40.79 35.18
C SER A 894 8.83 -39.41 35.69
N TYR A 895 9.72 -38.80 36.48
CA TYR A 895 9.61 -37.46 37.01
C TYR A 895 11.02 -36.87 37.09
N LEU A 896 11.39 -35.98 36.16
CA LEU A 896 12.80 -35.57 36.00
C LEU A 896 13.70 -36.81 35.83
N ASP A 897 14.82 -36.88 36.57
CA ASP A 897 15.70 -38.04 36.67
C ASP A 897 15.22 -39.09 37.70
N ASP A 898 14.07 -38.84 38.32
CA ASP A 898 13.44 -39.63 39.38
C ASP A 898 12.12 -40.25 38.91
N TYR A 899 11.32 -40.78 39.84
CA TYR A 899 10.05 -41.45 39.54
C TYR A 899 8.94 -41.08 40.51
N TYR A 900 7.69 -41.28 40.09
CA TYR A 900 6.59 -41.45 41.04
C TYR A 900 5.82 -42.75 40.76
N ILE A 901 5.28 -43.33 41.83
CA ILE A 901 4.30 -44.41 41.77
C ILE A 901 2.93 -43.92 42.22
N GLN A 902 1.89 -44.30 41.50
CA GLN A 902 0.51 -43.93 41.76
C GLN A 902 -0.33 -45.15 42.13
N PHE A 903 -1.18 -45.00 43.15
CA PHE A 903 -2.08 -46.07 43.60
C PHE A 903 -3.35 -45.50 44.23
N SER A 904 -4.36 -46.38 44.40
CA SER A 904 -5.61 -46.04 45.09
C SER A 904 -5.70 -46.75 46.44
N THR A 905 -6.16 -46.04 47.47
CA THR A 905 -6.33 -46.62 48.81
C THR A 905 -7.58 -46.09 49.51
N ASN A 906 -8.23 -46.94 50.32
CA ASN A 906 -9.36 -46.58 51.19
C ASN A 906 -8.94 -46.28 52.63
N SER A 907 -7.65 -46.35 52.94
CA SER A 907 -7.12 -46.01 54.25
C SER A 907 -5.63 -45.70 54.17
N PHE A 908 -5.21 -44.62 54.83
CA PHE A 908 -3.80 -44.26 54.93
C PHE A 908 -3.09 -45.07 56.02
N SER A 909 -1.80 -45.32 55.83
CA SER A 909 -0.90 -45.86 56.85
C SER A 909 0.56 -45.66 56.39
N VAL A 910 1.45 -46.62 56.68
CA VAL A 910 2.83 -46.63 56.21
C VAL A 910 2.92 -47.38 54.89
N PHE A 911 3.63 -46.81 53.93
CA PHE A 911 3.80 -47.32 52.59
C PHE A 911 5.28 -47.63 52.31
N TYR A 912 5.54 -48.85 51.82
CA TYR A 912 6.87 -49.37 51.51
C TYR A 912 6.91 -49.85 50.05
N PRO A 913 7.58 -49.13 49.14
CA PRO A 913 7.72 -49.58 47.76
C PRO A 913 8.56 -50.86 47.67
N THR A 914 8.07 -51.88 46.98
CA THR A 914 8.65 -53.23 46.91
C THR A 914 8.18 -53.95 45.64
N SER A 915 8.80 -55.05 45.24
CA SER A 915 8.24 -55.93 44.19
C SER A 915 7.15 -56.88 44.74
N THR A 916 6.35 -57.47 43.86
CA THR A 916 5.37 -58.52 44.21
C THR A 916 6.06 -59.79 44.69
N ASN A 917 5.74 -60.27 45.89
CA ASN A 917 6.18 -61.59 46.32
C ASN A 917 5.34 -62.70 45.66
N LEU A 918 5.91 -63.36 44.62
CA LEU A 918 5.30 -64.48 43.89
C LEU A 918 4.94 -65.70 44.76
N ASP A 919 5.54 -65.88 45.94
CA ASP A 919 5.19 -66.98 46.84
C ASP A 919 3.79 -66.81 47.44
N THR A 920 3.29 -65.58 47.57
CA THR A 920 1.93 -65.33 48.07
C THR A 920 0.85 -65.54 46.99
N THR A 921 1.16 -65.28 45.71
CA THR A 921 0.26 -65.55 44.57
C THR A 921 0.17 -67.05 44.24
N LEU A 922 1.21 -67.83 44.54
CA LEU A 922 1.20 -69.29 44.46
C LEU A 922 0.68 -69.98 45.74
N SER A 923 0.60 -69.27 46.86
CA SER A 923 0.00 -69.79 48.08
C SER A 923 -1.50 -70.07 47.91
N VAL A 924 -2.00 -71.13 48.57
CA VAL A 924 -3.44 -71.37 48.70
C VAL A 924 -3.78 -71.15 50.16
N PRO A 925 -4.72 -70.24 50.50
CA PRO A 925 -5.11 -70.03 51.88
C PRO A 925 -5.63 -71.35 52.45
N SER A 926 -5.08 -71.80 53.59
CA SER A 926 -5.38 -73.10 54.19
C SER A 926 -6.87 -73.33 54.43
N VAL A 927 -7.65 -72.25 54.53
CA VAL A 927 -9.10 -72.22 54.53
C VAL A 927 -9.57 -71.26 53.44
N ALA A 928 -10.45 -71.71 52.55
CA ALA A 928 -11.05 -70.86 51.53
C ALA A 928 -12.56 -70.74 51.74
N THR A 929 -13.05 -69.52 51.93
CA THR A 929 -14.49 -69.23 51.89
C THR A 929 -14.87 -68.72 50.51
N THR A 930 -15.99 -69.21 49.99
CA THR A 930 -16.52 -68.85 48.67
C THR A 930 -17.60 -67.78 48.79
N GLU A 931 -17.90 -67.07 47.71
CA GLU A 931 -19.04 -66.13 47.63
C GLU A 931 -20.40 -66.80 47.86
N LEU A 932 -20.46 -68.14 47.80
CA LEU A 932 -21.64 -68.93 48.17
C LEU A 932 -21.74 -69.19 49.69
N GLY A 933 -20.81 -68.64 50.50
CA GLY A 933 -20.74 -68.89 51.95
C GLY A 933 -20.24 -70.29 52.32
N ILE A 934 -19.66 -71.03 51.35
CA ILE A 934 -19.08 -72.35 51.56
C ILE A 934 -17.62 -72.20 51.96
N THR A 935 -17.25 -72.75 53.12
CA THR A 935 -15.88 -72.84 53.64
C THR A 935 -15.28 -74.19 53.28
N ILE A 936 -14.06 -74.19 52.75
CA ILE A 936 -13.29 -75.37 52.34
C ILE A 936 -11.99 -75.41 53.18
N ALA A 937 -11.77 -76.48 53.93
CA ALA A 937 -10.59 -76.62 54.80
C ALA A 937 -10.18 -78.09 55.06
N PRO A 938 -8.88 -78.44 55.05
CA PRO A 938 -7.79 -77.63 54.54
C PRO A 938 -7.73 -77.67 53.01
N THR A 939 -7.35 -76.57 52.37
CA THR A 939 -7.13 -76.52 50.91
C THR A 939 -5.74 -77.03 50.51
N VAL A 940 -4.82 -77.16 51.47
CA VAL A 940 -3.58 -77.93 51.37
C VAL A 940 -3.74 -79.14 52.28
N THR A 941 -3.92 -80.33 51.70
CA THR A 941 -4.39 -81.51 52.42
C THR A 941 -3.55 -82.75 52.12
N ASP A 942 -3.51 -83.71 53.05
CA ASP A 942 -2.98 -85.06 52.81
C ASP A 942 -4.08 -86.01 52.26
N GLY A 943 -5.21 -85.45 51.82
CA GLY A 943 -6.28 -86.18 51.14
C GLY A 943 -7.65 -86.14 51.83
N ILE A 944 -7.87 -85.32 52.85
CA ILE A 944 -9.23 -85.06 53.39
C ILE A 944 -9.52 -83.57 53.36
N ILE A 945 -10.62 -83.20 52.72
CA ILE A 945 -11.09 -81.82 52.65
C ILE A 945 -12.47 -81.76 53.26
N GLU A 946 -12.67 -80.85 54.20
CA GLU A 946 -13.98 -80.59 54.76
C GLU A 946 -14.61 -79.38 54.09
N ILE A 947 -15.90 -79.52 53.75
CA ILE A 947 -16.73 -78.41 53.27
C ILE A 947 -17.88 -78.17 54.24
N ARG A 948 -18.17 -76.91 54.53
CA ARG A 948 -19.31 -76.50 55.38
C ARG A 948 -19.83 -75.13 54.98
N THR A 949 -21.02 -74.78 55.44
CA THR A 949 -21.63 -73.47 55.18
C THR A 949 -22.20 -72.89 56.46
N GLU A 950 -22.27 -71.56 56.57
CA GLU A 950 -22.95 -70.92 57.70
C GLU A 950 -24.48 -71.07 57.62
N ASN A 951 -25.03 -71.05 56.40
CA ASN A 951 -26.45 -71.22 56.09
C ASN A 951 -26.70 -72.51 55.29
N THR A 952 -27.81 -73.21 55.56
CA THR A 952 -28.24 -74.40 54.81
C THR A 952 -28.33 -74.13 53.30
N LEU A 953 -27.56 -74.87 52.50
CA LEU A 953 -27.70 -74.93 51.04
C LEU A 953 -28.27 -76.28 50.62
N THR A 954 -29.16 -76.32 49.62
CA THR A 954 -29.70 -77.55 49.04
C THR A 954 -29.11 -77.77 47.64
N ASP A 955 -28.93 -79.01 47.21
CA ASP A 955 -28.45 -79.33 45.85
C ASP A 955 -27.06 -78.76 45.50
N VAL A 956 -26.06 -79.03 46.34
CA VAL A 956 -24.66 -78.63 46.10
C VAL A 956 -23.92 -79.78 45.43
N THR A 957 -23.34 -79.54 44.25
CA THR A 957 -22.48 -80.51 43.58
C THR A 957 -21.02 -80.07 43.65
N VAL A 958 -20.14 -80.97 44.07
CA VAL A 958 -18.69 -80.75 44.10
C VAL A 958 -18.00 -81.68 43.12
N ASN A 959 -17.18 -81.12 42.25
CA ASN A 959 -16.33 -81.84 41.32
C ASN A 959 -14.88 -81.43 41.56
N VAL A 960 -13.94 -82.37 41.60
CA VAL A 960 -12.51 -82.08 41.69
C VAL A 960 -11.85 -82.53 40.41
N PHE A 961 -11.16 -81.61 39.75
CA PHE A 961 -10.44 -81.84 38.51
C PHE A 961 -8.94 -81.82 38.76
N ASP A 962 -8.20 -82.68 38.07
CA ASP A 962 -6.74 -82.53 37.98
C ASP A 962 -6.37 -81.40 37.00
N ILE A 963 -5.08 -81.05 36.93
CA ILE A 963 -4.58 -79.98 36.03
C ILE A 963 -4.83 -80.24 34.53
N THR A 964 -5.15 -81.48 34.14
CA THR A 964 -5.48 -81.82 32.74
C THR A 964 -6.97 -81.63 32.44
N GLY A 965 -7.77 -81.20 33.42
CA GLY A 965 -9.21 -81.01 33.30
C GLY A 965 -10.01 -82.31 33.43
N ARG A 966 -9.39 -83.43 33.84
CA ARG A 966 -10.09 -84.68 34.10
C ARG A 966 -10.75 -84.62 35.47
N ASN A 967 -12.05 -84.90 35.53
CA ASN A 967 -12.78 -85.00 36.80
C ASN A 967 -12.36 -86.27 37.54
N ILE A 968 -11.71 -86.12 38.69
CA ILE A 968 -11.21 -87.22 39.50
C ILE A 968 -12.13 -87.56 40.67
N TYR A 969 -13.02 -86.65 41.08
CA TYR A 969 -13.92 -86.88 42.21
C TYR A 969 -15.19 -86.07 42.05
N GLN A 970 -16.35 -86.70 42.26
CA GLN A 970 -17.64 -86.04 42.23
C GLN A 970 -18.50 -86.44 43.43
N ALA A 971 -19.10 -85.45 44.09
CA ALA A 971 -20.08 -85.64 45.14
C ALA A 971 -21.26 -84.68 44.95
N ALA A 972 -22.45 -85.14 45.31
CA ALA A 972 -23.66 -84.31 45.36
C ALA A 972 -24.22 -84.36 46.79
N PHE A 973 -24.54 -83.20 47.34
CA PHE A 973 -25.08 -83.04 48.67
C PHE A 973 -26.51 -82.49 48.55
N GLU A 974 -27.50 -83.30 48.93
CA GLU A 974 -28.91 -82.87 48.97
C GLU A 974 -29.07 -81.67 49.92
N THR A 975 -28.37 -81.69 51.06
CA THR A 975 -28.20 -80.53 51.93
C THR A 975 -26.78 -80.40 52.47
N LEU A 976 -26.26 -79.17 52.48
CA LEU A 976 -24.99 -78.78 53.10
C LEU A 976 -25.26 -77.73 54.19
N HIS A 977 -24.76 -77.97 55.39
CA HIS A 977 -25.03 -77.15 56.58
C HIS A 977 -23.72 -76.83 57.33
N GLN A 978 -23.85 -76.38 58.57
CA GLN A 978 -22.72 -76.08 59.48
C GLN A 978 -21.90 -77.33 59.85
N ASN A 979 -22.51 -78.52 59.80
CA ASN A 979 -21.81 -79.78 60.03
C ASN A 979 -20.89 -80.11 58.83
N PRO A 980 -19.56 -80.19 59.04
CA PRO A 980 -18.62 -80.43 57.95
C PRO A 980 -18.90 -81.75 57.23
N GLN A 981 -18.83 -81.71 55.89
CA GLN A 981 -18.86 -82.90 55.04
C GLN A 981 -17.46 -83.14 54.48
N SER A 982 -16.99 -84.39 54.55
CA SER A 982 -15.64 -84.75 54.12
C SER A 982 -15.62 -85.22 52.67
N ILE A 983 -14.63 -84.74 51.93
CA ILE A 983 -14.23 -85.16 50.59
C ILE A 983 -12.89 -85.87 50.73
N ASP A 984 -12.86 -87.16 50.38
CA ASP A 984 -11.67 -88.01 50.50
C ASP A 984 -10.96 -88.15 49.14
N LEU A 985 -9.74 -87.63 49.09
CA LEU A 985 -8.83 -87.66 47.96
C LEU A 985 -7.54 -88.45 48.25
N LYS A 986 -7.44 -89.20 49.35
CA LYS A 986 -6.19 -89.91 49.74
C LYS A 986 -5.65 -90.90 48.70
N GLY A 987 -6.48 -91.35 47.76
CA GLY A 987 -6.09 -92.28 46.71
C GLY A 987 -5.51 -91.62 45.44
N TYR A 988 -5.47 -90.29 45.38
CA TYR A 988 -4.98 -89.54 44.21
C TYR A 988 -3.53 -89.09 44.40
N GLN A 989 -2.84 -88.81 43.29
CA GLN A 989 -1.44 -88.41 43.31
C GLN A 989 -1.27 -87.01 43.90
N SER A 990 -0.18 -86.77 44.62
CA SER A 990 0.19 -85.45 45.09
C SER A 990 0.30 -84.47 43.92
N GLY A 991 -0.29 -83.28 44.04
CA GLY A 991 -0.38 -82.31 42.96
C GLY A 991 -1.45 -81.23 43.17
N ILE A 992 -1.62 -80.37 42.16
CA ILE A 992 -2.62 -79.29 42.15
C ILE A 992 -3.93 -79.80 41.58
N TYR A 993 -5.02 -79.48 42.26
CA TYR A 993 -6.39 -79.83 41.90
C TYR A 993 -7.30 -78.61 41.90
N PHE A 994 -8.37 -78.66 41.11
CA PHE A 994 -9.39 -77.62 41.03
C PHE A 994 -10.73 -78.18 41.48
N MET A 995 -11.21 -77.76 42.65
CA MET A 995 -12.55 -78.09 43.14
C MET A 995 -13.56 -77.07 42.63
N LYS A 996 -14.45 -77.53 41.76
CA LYS A 996 -15.61 -76.80 41.27
C LYS A 996 -16.83 -77.16 42.10
N ILE A 997 -17.40 -76.16 42.76
CA ILE A 997 -18.65 -76.25 43.51
C ILE A 997 -19.75 -75.56 42.72
N SER A 998 -20.82 -76.30 42.45
CA SER A 998 -22.00 -75.82 41.73
C SER A 998 -23.20 -75.84 42.67
N HIS A 999 -23.90 -74.71 42.74
CA HIS A 999 -25.17 -74.59 43.46
C HIS A 999 -26.10 -73.68 42.63
N GLN A 1000 -27.26 -74.21 42.24
CA GLN A 1000 -28.17 -73.56 41.28
C GLN A 1000 -27.44 -73.19 39.97
N GLN A 1001 -27.52 -71.93 39.51
CA GLN A 1001 -26.84 -71.42 38.32
C GLN A 1001 -25.43 -70.87 38.60
N LYS A 1002 -24.96 -70.89 39.84
CA LYS A 1002 -23.63 -70.37 40.22
C LYS A 1002 -22.62 -71.51 40.33
N GLN A 1003 -21.43 -71.26 39.80
CA GLN A 1003 -20.30 -72.18 39.85
C GLN A 1003 -19.08 -71.44 40.37
N ILE A 1004 -18.40 -72.02 41.34
CA ILE A 1004 -17.17 -71.48 41.92
C ILE A 1004 -16.09 -72.54 41.84
N THR A 1005 -14.89 -72.15 41.41
CA THR A 1005 -13.73 -73.04 41.38
C THR A 1005 -12.72 -72.57 42.40
N LYS A 1006 -12.16 -73.50 43.19
CA LYS A 1006 -11.08 -73.25 44.16
C LYS A 1006 -9.92 -74.21 43.92
N ARG A 1007 -8.70 -73.68 44.01
CA ARG A 1007 -7.45 -74.45 43.93
C ARG A 1007 -7.23 -75.20 45.24
N ILE A 1008 -6.80 -76.45 45.15
CA ILE A 1008 -6.44 -77.33 46.27
C ILE A 1008 -5.09 -77.96 45.96
N ILE A 1009 -4.29 -78.20 46.98
CA ILE A 1009 -3.02 -78.91 46.88
C ILE A 1009 -3.14 -80.20 47.68
N LEU A 1010 -2.96 -81.33 47.01
CA LEU A 1010 -2.83 -82.65 47.64
C LEU A 1010 -1.33 -82.93 47.85
N LYS A 1011 -0.91 -83.17 49.10
CA LYS A 1011 0.49 -83.41 49.47
C LYS A 1011 0.98 -84.81 49.13
#